data_AF-A0A258K0N3-F1
#
_entry.id   AF-A0A258K0N3-F1
#
_cell.length_a   1.000
_cell.length_b   1.000
_cell.length_c   1.000
_cell.angle_alpha   90.00
_cell.angle_beta   90.00
_cell.angle_gamma   90.00
#
_symmetry.space_group_name_H-M   'P 1'
#
loop_
_entity.id
_entity.type
_entity.pdbx_description
1 polymer ?
#
loop_
_entity_poly.entity_id
_entity_poly.type
_entity_poly.pdbx_seq_one_letter_code
_entity_poly.pdbx_strand_id
1 'polypeptide(L)'
;MPLLIEDADWQQLSAGLIERAELLDLLLADLYGPAEMVANGALPAAAVAGSPEFLRPLVGVKPRGGRFLRFYAADVGRGPDGRWWVLSDRTQAPSGVGYALENRLALSRALPDVSRTLHMERLAGFFQAFRTTLLKLDRTGEGRIGLLTPGPLNETYFEHALLARYLGFLLVEGEDLTVRGNALFVRTVAGLRRLDVVLRRLDADFTDPLELNARSRLGVPGLVQAVRSGGTVLANALGSGLVESPALMAFLPRLATHLLGHGLDLPHVGTWWCGQETERTQVLEHLDSLVLAPAFGQAIPALDMRTSLLGADLDGGARRKLSRLLSRRGSDLVGQDVARISTMPVWTGERLEPRPFILRVFLAATETGWSVMPGGFCRISESLDARAFSIQRGDRSADVWVLSDSEVLTTTLLPTAENVRIRRSSGTLPSRAADNLFWLGRYLERAEATLRLVRALVGRLAETETAQSPLVTRLLTLLSAWGAMPRDLARATPGRYAMAALTRHDLPGALPQVVKNARAAASVIRDRFSPDAWRALVDLEACVDAPIPTSPSEADAYERADSALRILSAFSGLASENMNRLTGWRFLEMGRRIERSIALMRFVRTFGEPGAPQGALNALLQLADSQITYRSRYVMMEARGPVLDLVLLDPDNPRSFAFQVARMAAHLKVLPGRDPDEPPPFSERIVARMQADLTAAHADSFDLADFEALESDLMLLSDEISAHYFIQETAVDSWPGQL
;
A
#
# COMPACT_ATOMS: atom_id res chain seq x y z
N MET A 1 24.07 16.76 -2.76
CA MET A 1 25.20 16.75 -1.82
C MET A 1 24.85 15.84 -0.66
N PRO A 2 25.66 14.82 -0.34
CA PRO A 2 25.48 14.01 0.88
C PRO A 2 25.92 14.80 2.13
N LEU A 3 25.38 14.44 3.28
CA LEU A 3 25.89 14.84 4.60
C LEU A 3 27.01 13.86 4.98
N LEU A 4 28.22 14.37 5.26
CA LEU A 4 29.35 13.56 5.69
C LEU A 4 29.48 13.60 7.21
N ILE A 5 29.74 12.45 7.82
CA ILE A 5 29.97 12.31 9.27
C ILE A 5 31.24 11.46 9.44
N GLU A 6 32.19 11.98 10.23
CA GLU A 6 33.43 11.28 10.56
C GLU A 6 33.18 10.13 11.55
N ASP A 7 34.05 9.13 11.53
CA ASP A 7 33.88 7.91 12.33
C ASP A 7 33.81 8.21 13.84
N ALA A 8 34.68 9.06 14.36
CA ALA A 8 34.70 9.43 15.78
C ALA A 8 33.39 10.12 16.24
N ASP A 9 32.89 11.07 15.45
CA ASP A 9 31.60 11.74 15.70
C ASP A 9 30.45 10.72 15.68
N TRP A 10 30.51 9.76 14.75
CA TRP A 10 29.51 8.71 14.61
C TRP A 10 29.53 7.68 15.76
N GLN A 11 30.71 7.29 16.24
CA GLN A 11 30.86 6.38 17.37
C GLN A 11 30.29 6.98 18.65
N GLN A 12 30.59 8.26 18.94
CA GLN A 12 30.03 8.97 20.09
C GLN A 12 28.50 9.07 20.00
N LEU A 13 27.97 9.46 18.83
CA LEU A 13 26.53 9.51 18.59
C LEU A 13 25.88 8.13 18.75
N SER A 14 26.51 7.09 18.21
CA SER A 14 25.99 5.72 18.29
C SER A 14 25.92 5.22 19.72
N ALA A 15 26.97 5.43 20.53
CA ALA A 15 27.01 4.99 21.92
C ALA A 15 25.88 5.60 22.76
N GLY A 16 25.70 6.92 22.70
CA GLY A 16 24.64 7.57 23.48
C GLY A 16 23.23 7.27 22.96
N LEU A 17 23.06 6.98 21.67
CA LEU A 17 21.76 6.54 21.15
C LEU A 17 21.42 5.10 21.55
N ILE A 18 22.42 4.23 21.70
CA ILE A 18 22.24 2.87 22.25
C ILE A 18 21.78 2.98 23.71
N GLU A 19 22.49 3.75 24.54
CA GLU A 19 22.13 4.02 25.93
C GLU A 19 20.69 4.53 26.05
N ARG A 20 20.33 5.51 25.21
CA ARG A 20 18.98 6.06 25.16
C ARG A 20 17.93 5.02 24.77
N ALA A 21 18.21 4.18 23.79
CA ALA A 21 17.29 3.11 23.38
C ALA A 21 17.07 2.08 24.51
N GLU A 22 18.11 1.75 25.27
CA GLU A 22 18.02 0.88 26.45
C GLU A 22 17.18 1.51 27.56
N LEU A 23 17.40 2.79 27.87
CA LEU A 23 16.59 3.52 28.85
C LEU A 23 15.10 3.48 28.48
N LEU A 24 14.75 3.75 27.22
CA LEU A 24 13.36 3.79 26.78
C LEU A 24 12.69 2.40 26.80
N ASP A 25 13.43 1.33 26.47
CA ASP A 25 12.93 -0.05 26.55
C ASP A 25 12.70 -0.48 28.02
N LEU A 26 13.63 -0.13 28.92
CA LEU A 26 13.49 -0.35 30.37
C LEU A 26 12.32 0.44 30.96
N LEU A 27 12.15 1.70 30.55
CA LEU A 27 11.03 2.53 30.98
C LEU A 27 9.69 1.94 30.54
N LEU A 28 9.57 1.43 29.31
CA LEU A 28 8.36 0.73 28.87
C LEU A 28 8.10 -0.54 29.68
N ALA A 29 9.15 -1.31 30.00
CA ALA A 29 9.03 -2.50 30.83
C ALA A 29 8.57 -2.18 32.27
N ASP A 30 9.02 -1.06 32.84
CA ASP A 30 8.53 -0.56 34.12
C ASP A 30 7.05 -0.12 34.01
N LEU A 31 6.74 0.78 33.08
CA LEU A 31 5.42 1.41 32.98
C LEU A 31 4.28 0.45 32.62
N TYR A 32 4.55 -0.60 31.84
CA TYR A 32 3.59 -1.68 31.57
C TYR A 32 3.71 -2.85 32.55
N GLY A 33 4.68 -2.83 33.46
CA GLY A 33 4.93 -3.86 34.47
C GLY A 33 4.68 -3.34 35.90
N PRO A 34 5.71 -3.25 36.76
CA PRO A 34 5.56 -2.88 38.17
C PRO A 34 5.26 -1.38 38.40
N ALA A 35 5.58 -0.51 37.44
CA ALA A 35 5.41 0.95 37.50
C ALA A 35 6.12 1.61 38.71
N GLU A 36 7.33 1.16 39.03
CA GLU A 36 8.14 1.65 40.16
C GLU A 36 8.51 3.13 39.98
N MET A 37 8.76 3.58 38.75
CA MET A 37 9.08 4.99 38.48
C MET A 37 7.94 5.91 38.89
N VAL A 38 6.70 5.45 38.74
CA VAL A 38 5.52 6.18 39.19
C VAL A 38 5.32 6.02 40.70
N ALA A 39 5.42 4.80 41.23
CA ALA A 39 5.20 4.51 42.64
C ALA A 39 6.17 5.26 43.58
N ASN A 40 7.44 5.40 43.16
CA ASN A 40 8.48 6.09 43.93
C ASN A 40 8.53 7.61 43.66
N GLY A 41 7.59 8.15 42.86
CA GLY A 41 7.54 9.58 42.53
C GLY A 41 8.69 10.07 41.64
N ALA A 42 9.36 9.18 40.92
CA ALA A 42 10.34 9.54 39.89
C ALA A 42 9.67 10.15 38.66
N LEU A 43 8.47 9.65 38.33
CA LEU A 43 7.64 10.09 37.23
C LEU A 43 6.20 10.39 37.71
N PRO A 44 5.63 11.56 37.45
CA PRO A 44 4.24 11.85 37.80
C PRO A 44 3.26 10.92 37.05
N ALA A 45 2.31 10.33 37.77
CA ALA A 45 1.30 9.44 37.16
C ALA A 45 0.53 10.10 36.01
N ALA A 46 0.28 11.42 36.10
CA ALA A 46 -0.40 12.18 35.06
C ALA A 46 0.41 12.32 33.76
N ALA A 47 1.74 12.24 33.81
CA ALA A 47 2.58 12.24 32.60
C ALA A 47 2.47 10.91 31.81
N VAL A 48 2.04 9.84 32.47
CA VAL A 48 1.78 8.53 31.84
C VAL A 48 0.32 8.40 31.45
N ALA A 49 -0.58 8.53 32.44
CA ALA A 49 -2.02 8.30 32.26
C ALA A 49 -2.72 9.37 31.42
N GLY A 50 -2.10 10.55 31.26
CA GLY A 50 -2.57 11.60 30.34
C GLY A 50 -2.22 11.33 28.87
N SER A 51 -1.28 10.42 28.60
CA SER A 51 -0.89 10.06 27.25
C SER A 51 -1.91 9.11 26.61
N PRO A 52 -2.44 9.42 25.42
CA PRO A 52 -3.31 8.51 24.67
C PRO A 52 -2.55 7.27 24.16
N GLU A 53 -1.22 7.33 24.13
CA GLU A 53 -0.34 6.22 23.78
C GLU A 53 -0.16 5.21 24.93
N PHE A 54 -0.62 5.54 26.15
CA PHE A 54 -0.66 4.59 27.24
C PHE A 54 -1.86 3.65 27.12
N LEU A 55 -1.62 2.44 26.62
CA LEU A 55 -2.67 1.47 26.37
C LEU A 55 -2.93 0.61 27.61
N ARG A 56 -3.88 1.05 28.44
CA ARG A 56 -4.29 0.32 29.66
C ARG A 56 -4.55 -1.18 29.46
N PRO A 57 -5.15 -1.66 28.34
CA PRO A 57 -5.33 -3.10 28.12
C PRO A 57 -4.03 -3.92 28.07
N LEU A 58 -2.86 -3.29 27.93
CA LEU A 58 -1.57 -3.97 27.84
C LEU A 58 -0.78 -3.97 29.15
N VAL A 59 -1.30 -3.38 30.23
CA VAL A 59 -0.66 -3.46 31.55
C VAL A 59 -0.58 -4.92 32.00
N GLY A 60 0.61 -5.34 32.44
CA GLY A 60 0.92 -6.72 32.81
C GLY A 60 1.27 -7.64 31.62
N VAL A 61 1.13 -7.17 30.38
CA VAL A 61 1.44 -7.96 29.19
C VAL A 61 2.93 -7.88 28.89
N LYS A 62 3.61 -9.03 28.96
CA LYS A 62 5.04 -9.15 28.59
C LYS A 62 5.17 -9.47 27.10
N PRO A 63 5.84 -8.63 26.28
CA PRO A 63 6.05 -8.92 24.87
C PRO A 63 6.81 -10.23 24.69
N ARG A 64 6.36 -11.06 23.75
CA ARG A 64 7.09 -12.27 23.39
C ARG A 64 8.46 -11.91 22.82
N GLY A 65 9.50 -12.51 23.39
CA GLY A 65 10.90 -12.16 23.13
C GLY A 65 11.42 -10.96 23.93
N GLY A 66 10.71 -10.54 24.99
CA GLY A 66 11.26 -9.77 26.12
C GLY A 66 11.45 -8.27 25.94
N ARG A 67 11.38 -7.75 24.72
CA ARG A 67 11.59 -6.32 24.42
C ARG A 67 10.31 -5.64 23.93
N PHE A 68 10.06 -4.44 24.42
CA PHE A 68 8.98 -3.58 23.93
C PHE A 68 9.43 -2.83 22.68
N LEU A 69 10.68 -2.37 22.66
CA LEU A 69 11.30 -1.70 21.51
C LEU A 69 12.20 -2.68 20.75
N ARG A 70 11.98 -2.75 19.44
CA ARG A 70 12.80 -3.53 18.50
C ARG A 70 13.39 -2.66 17.39
N PHE A 71 12.76 -1.53 17.11
CA PHE A 71 13.13 -0.59 16.08
C PHE A 71 12.90 0.83 16.59
N TYR A 72 13.97 1.56 16.86
CA TYR A 72 13.94 2.90 17.45
C TYR A 72 14.54 3.90 16.46
N ALA A 73 14.09 5.16 16.50
CA ALA A 73 14.79 6.23 15.82
C ALA A 73 14.86 7.49 16.68
N ALA A 74 15.93 8.25 16.50
CA ALA A 74 16.14 9.53 17.17
C ALA A 74 16.33 10.63 16.12
N ASP A 75 15.60 11.73 16.26
CA ASP A 75 15.87 12.96 15.53
C ASP A 75 16.96 13.74 16.28
N VAL A 76 18.11 13.95 15.63
CA VAL A 76 19.27 14.63 16.20
C VAL A 76 19.68 15.85 15.37
N GLY A 77 20.25 16.84 16.04
CA GLY A 77 20.85 18.01 15.41
C GLY A 77 22.20 18.32 16.07
N ARG A 78 23.13 18.90 15.30
CA ARG A 78 24.41 19.35 15.86
C ARG A 78 24.26 20.79 16.34
N GLY A 79 24.57 21.04 17.61
CA GLY A 79 24.50 22.37 18.22
C GLY A 79 25.64 23.28 17.76
N PRO A 80 25.61 24.58 18.10
CA PRO A 80 26.69 25.52 17.78
C PRO A 80 28.02 25.19 18.47
N ASP A 81 27.97 24.40 19.54
CA ASP A 81 29.11 23.87 20.28
C ASP A 81 29.71 22.61 19.64
N GLY A 82 29.18 22.18 18.49
CA GLY A 82 29.64 21.00 17.77
C GLY A 82 29.16 19.66 18.36
N ARG A 83 28.44 19.66 19.48
CA ARG A 83 27.88 18.43 20.07
C ARG A 83 26.61 18.01 19.38
N TRP A 84 26.32 16.72 19.38
CA TRP A 84 25.02 16.18 18.94
C TRP A 84 23.99 16.28 20.07
N TRP A 85 22.78 16.70 19.71
CA TRP A 85 21.66 16.85 20.63
C TRP A 85 20.48 16.03 20.14
N VAL A 86 19.83 15.30 21.03
CA VAL A 86 18.56 14.61 20.73
C VAL A 86 17.41 15.61 20.81
N LEU A 87 16.68 15.74 19.71
CA LEU A 87 15.55 16.64 19.56
C LEU A 87 14.22 15.95 19.84
N SER A 88 14.07 14.70 19.39
CA SER A 88 12.89 13.88 19.68
C SER A 88 13.13 12.38 19.45
N ASP A 89 12.38 11.55 20.15
CA ASP A 89 12.40 10.10 20.04
C ASP A 89 11.25 9.57 19.18
N ARG A 90 11.47 8.45 18.49
CA ARG A 90 10.48 7.76 17.66
C ARG A 90 10.49 6.26 17.97
N THR A 91 9.46 5.79 18.66
CA THR A 91 9.31 4.44 19.20
C THR A 91 7.98 3.78 18.82
N GLN A 92 7.05 4.46 18.17
CA GLN A 92 5.77 3.92 17.71
C GLN A 92 5.96 3.14 16.39
N ALA A 93 6.14 3.87 15.29
CA ALA A 93 6.34 3.34 13.94
C ALA A 93 7.25 4.29 13.12
N PRO A 94 8.54 4.41 13.46
CA PRO A 94 9.42 5.45 12.92
C PRO A 94 9.60 5.36 11.40
N SER A 95 9.28 6.44 10.68
CA SER A 95 9.45 6.58 9.23
C SER A 95 10.78 7.24 8.83
N GLY A 96 11.18 7.07 7.57
CA GLY A 96 12.35 7.69 6.93
C GLY A 96 13.42 6.68 6.50
N VAL A 97 13.38 5.44 7.01
CA VAL A 97 14.44 4.46 6.75
C VAL A 97 14.43 3.98 5.29
N GLY A 98 13.25 3.94 4.65
CA GLY A 98 13.14 3.66 3.22
C GLY A 98 13.73 4.76 2.34
N TYR A 99 13.54 6.03 2.73
CA TYR A 99 14.16 7.17 2.04
C TYR A 99 15.69 7.16 2.21
N ALA A 100 16.19 6.85 3.41
CA ALA A 100 17.63 6.70 3.63
C ALA A 100 18.24 5.64 2.69
N LEU A 101 17.57 4.50 2.54
CA LEU A 101 17.98 3.43 1.62
C LEU A 101 17.94 3.86 0.14
N GLU A 102 16.86 4.49 -0.32
CA GLU A 102 16.76 4.97 -1.72
C GLU A 102 17.77 6.05 -2.04
N ASN A 103 17.98 7.02 -1.13
CA ASN A 103 18.99 8.06 -1.29
C ASN A 103 20.38 7.43 -1.47
N ARG A 104 20.70 6.41 -0.66
CA ARG A 104 21.95 5.66 -0.77
C ARG A 104 22.08 4.93 -2.10
N LEU A 105 21.04 4.23 -2.55
CA LEU A 105 21.04 3.51 -3.81
C LEU A 105 21.15 4.46 -5.01
N ALA A 106 20.45 5.59 -4.98
CA ALA A 106 20.47 6.61 -6.02
C ALA A 106 21.85 7.27 -6.13
N LEU A 107 22.43 7.74 -5.01
CA LEU A 107 23.75 8.39 -5.05
C LEU A 107 24.89 7.42 -5.36
N SER A 108 24.83 6.16 -4.88
CA SER A 108 25.85 5.16 -5.23
C SER A 108 25.86 4.83 -6.74
N ARG A 109 24.71 4.98 -7.42
CA ARG A 109 24.62 4.83 -8.89
C ARG A 109 25.06 6.09 -9.63
N ALA A 110 24.73 7.28 -9.12
CA ALA A 110 25.06 8.54 -9.75
C ALA A 110 26.54 8.93 -9.58
N LEU A 111 27.16 8.57 -8.45
CA LEU A 111 28.52 8.95 -8.05
C LEU A 111 29.36 7.73 -7.59
N PRO A 112 29.54 6.71 -8.44
CA PRO A 112 30.19 5.45 -8.02
C PRO A 112 31.64 5.66 -7.57
N ASP A 113 32.43 6.46 -8.27
CA ASP A 113 33.86 6.67 -7.98
C ASP A 113 34.07 7.39 -6.64
N VAL A 114 33.22 8.37 -6.34
CA VAL A 114 33.24 9.11 -5.07
C VAL A 114 32.91 8.18 -3.90
N SER A 115 31.88 7.35 -4.05
CA SER A 115 31.47 6.41 -2.99
C SER A 115 32.53 5.35 -2.66
N ARG A 116 33.33 4.92 -3.66
CA ARG A 116 34.45 3.99 -3.45
C ARG A 116 35.66 4.65 -2.78
N THR A 117 35.92 5.92 -3.09
CA THR A 117 37.08 6.65 -2.59
C THR A 117 36.93 7.03 -1.11
N LEU A 118 35.71 7.31 -0.66
CA LEU A 118 35.44 7.82 0.68
C LEU A 118 35.17 6.73 1.74
N HIS A 119 35.43 5.45 1.45
CA HIS A 119 35.27 4.33 2.38
C HIS A 119 33.96 4.39 3.19
N MET A 120 32.85 4.61 2.50
CA MET A 120 31.53 4.79 3.13
C MET A 120 30.98 3.48 3.69
N GLU A 121 30.50 3.53 4.94
CA GLU A 121 29.85 2.40 5.61
C GLU A 121 28.56 1.93 4.90
N ARG A 122 28.32 0.61 4.88
CA ARG A 122 27.19 0.01 4.15
C ARG A 122 25.97 -0.22 5.04
N LEU A 123 24.80 0.20 4.57
CA LEU A 123 23.53 -0.01 5.29
C LEU A 123 23.07 -1.48 5.36
N ALA A 124 23.55 -2.34 4.46
CA ALA A 124 23.05 -3.71 4.31
C ALA A 124 23.20 -4.56 5.59
N GLY A 125 24.29 -4.39 6.34
CA GLY A 125 24.54 -5.14 7.58
C GLY A 125 23.50 -4.85 8.66
N PHE A 126 23.08 -3.59 8.80
CA PHE A 126 22.01 -3.19 9.72
C PHE A 126 20.70 -3.92 9.42
N PHE A 127 20.27 -3.88 8.15
CA PHE A 127 19.03 -4.57 7.74
C PHE A 127 19.13 -6.09 7.86
N GLN A 128 20.33 -6.66 7.67
CA GLN A 128 20.57 -8.09 7.82
C GLN A 128 20.40 -8.51 9.28
N ALA A 129 21.01 -7.76 10.20
CA ALA A 129 20.90 -7.97 11.63
C ALA A 129 19.45 -7.85 12.09
N PHE A 130 18.75 -6.78 11.68
CA PHE A 130 17.35 -6.55 12.01
C PHE A 130 16.44 -7.69 11.52
N ARG A 131 16.58 -8.09 10.25
CA ARG A 131 15.83 -9.21 9.65
C ARG A 131 16.08 -10.51 10.42
N THR A 132 17.34 -10.78 10.77
CA THR A 132 17.73 -11.99 11.50
C THR A 132 17.08 -12.04 12.88
N THR A 133 17.07 -10.92 13.62
CA THR A 133 16.39 -10.83 14.92
C THR A 133 14.89 -11.13 14.80
N LEU A 134 14.21 -10.57 13.80
CA LEU A 134 12.78 -10.83 13.61
C LEU A 134 12.50 -12.27 13.22
N LEU A 135 13.35 -12.89 12.38
CA LEU A 135 13.19 -14.30 11.98
C LEU A 135 13.33 -15.26 13.17
N LYS A 136 14.19 -14.95 14.14
CA LYS A 136 14.33 -15.77 15.36
C LYS A 136 13.08 -15.78 16.25
N LEU A 137 12.17 -14.83 16.05
CA LEU A 137 10.87 -14.79 16.73
C LEU A 137 9.80 -15.62 16.00
N ASP A 138 10.05 -16.12 14.79
CA ASP A 138 9.11 -16.95 14.07
C ASP A 138 9.15 -18.40 14.61
N ARG A 139 8.07 -18.88 15.24
CA ARG A 139 8.02 -20.26 15.75
C ARG A 139 7.64 -21.27 14.67
N THR A 140 7.10 -20.81 13.55
CA THR A 140 6.72 -21.70 12.44
C THR A 140 7.95 -22.27 11.73
N GLY A 141 9.08 -21.56 11.79
CA GLY A 141 10.29 -21.89 11.02
C GLY A 141 10.13 -21.68 9.51
N GLU A 142 8.97 -21.17 9.06
CA GLU A 142 8.69 -20.94 7.64
C GLU A 142 9.32 -19.62 7.14
N GLY A 143 9.79 -18.77 8.06
CA GLY A 143 10.46 -17.51 7.78
C GLY A 143 9.50 -16.44 7.28
N ARG A 144 8.23 -16.48 7.68
CA ARG A 144 7.18 -15.54 7.24
C ARG A 144 7.04 -14.41 8.24
N ILE A 145 7.47 -13.22 7.82
CA ILE A 145 7.30 -11.98 8.58
C ILE A 145 6.38 -11.07 7.77
N GLY A 146 5.41 -10.46 8.44
CA GLY A 146 4.51 -9.48 7.85
C GLY A 146 5.02 -8.05 8.06
N LEU A 147 4.75 -7.16 7.13
CA LEU A 147 4.85 -5.71 7.32
C LEU A 147 3.43 -5.15 7.20
N LEU A 148 2.85 -4.75 8.34
CA LEU A 148 1.48 -4.24 8.42
C LEU A 148 1.44 -2.75 8.07
N THR A 149 0.74 -2.40 6.99
CA THR A 149 0.63 -1.05 6.45
C THR A 149 -0.82 -0.52 6.53
N PRO A 150 -1.03 0.81 6.68
CA PRO A 150 -2.34 1.45 6.50
C PRO A 150 -2.86 1.44 5.06
N GLY A 151 -2.03 1.07 4.09
CA GLY A 151 -2.39 1.02 2.67
C GLY A 151 -1.95 2.23 1.84
N PRO A 152 -2.30 2.26 0.54
CA PRO A 152 -1.73 3.19 -0.45
C PRO A 152 -2.01 4.67 -0.25
N LEU A 153 -3.05 5.02 0.53
CA LEU A 153 -3.42 6.41 0.81
C LEU A 153 -2.56 7.07 1.89
N ASN A 154 -1.65 6.32 2.52
CA ASN A 154 -0.70 6.86 3.48
C ASN A 154 0.51 7.47 2.76
N GLU A 155 0.94 8.65 3.21
CA GLU A 155 2.08 9.39 2.63
C GLU A 155 3.39 8.60 2.62
N THR A 156 3.59 7.67 3.57
CA THR A 156 4.79 6.82 3.68
C THR A 156 4.61 5.42 3.10
N TYR A 157 3.52 5.13 2.37
CA TYR A 157 3.27 3.80 1.80
C TYR A 157 4.41 3.31 0.88
N PHE A 158 5.02 4.22 0.12
CA PHE A 158 6.17 3.89 -0.73
C PHE A 158 7.31 3.26 0.09
N GLU A 159 7.63 3.81 1.25
CA GLU A 159 8.65 3.27 2.16
C GLU A 159 8.26 1.87 2.66
N HIS A 160 6.98 1.64 2.99
CA HIS A 160 6.50 0.34 3.46
C HIS A 160 6.68 -0.74 2.39
N ALA A 161 6.27 -0.45 1.16
CA ALA A 161 6.42 -1.36 0.03
C ALA A 161 7.90 -1.64 -0.30
N LEU A 162 8.73 -0.60 -0.26
CA LEU A 162 10.16 -0.74 -0.49
C LEU A 162 10.82 -1.64 0.57
N LEU A 163 10.55 -1.37 1.86
CA LEU A 163 11.14 -2.13 2.96
C LEU A 163 10.67 -3.59 2.96
N ALA A 164 9.37 -3.83 2.70
CA ALA A 164 8.84 -5.18 2.57
C ALA A 164 9.58 -5.96 1.47
N ARG A 165 9.79 -5.33 0.31
CA ARG A 165 10.55 -5.94 -0.80
C ARG A 165 12.02 -6.17 -0.45
N TYR A 166 12.68 -5.18 0.17
CA TYR A 166 14.10 -5.25 0.49
C TYR A 166 14.42 -6.29 1.58
N LEU A 167 13.54 -6.43 2.58
CA LEU A 167 13.68 -7.40 3.67
C LEU A 167 13.05 -8.78 3.33
N GLY A 168 12.29 -8.86 2.24
CA GLY A 168 11.55 -10.06 1.84
C GLY A 168 10.38 -10.39 2.78
N PHE A 169 9.71 -9.37 3.33
CA PHE A 169 8.52 -9.51 4.18
C PHE A 169 7.24 -9.49 3.33
N LEU A 170 6.17 -10.08 3.87
CA LEU A 170 4.83 -9.99 3.27
C LEU A 170 4.24 -8.62 3.61
N LEU A 171 4.06 -7.75 2.61
CA LEU A 171 3.30 -6.52 2.79
C LEU A 171 1.82 -6.88 2.95
N VAL A 172 1.21 -6.49 4.07
CA VAL A 172 -0.17 -6.85 4.44
C VAL A 172 -0.91 -5.64 5.01
N GLU A 173 -2.20 -5.54 4.72
CA GLU A 173 -3.13 -4.61 5.36
C GLU A 173 -3.99 -5.34 6.41
N GLY A 174 -4.75 -4.60 7.23
CA GLY A 174 -5.58 -5.22 8.28
C GLY A 174 -6.58 -6.26 7.74
N GLU A 175 -7.14 -6.01 6.56
CA GLU A 175 -8.08 -6.91 5.88
C GLU A 175 -7.44 -8.22 5.35
N ASP A 176 -6.13 -8.21 5.09
CA ASP A 176 -5.37 -9.40 4.69
C ASP A 176 -5.19 -10.37 5.87
N LEU A 177 -5.47 -9.92 7.10
CA LEU A 177 -5.18 -10.62 8.33
C LEU A 177 -6.46 -11.04 9.07
N THR A 178 -6.34 -12.06 9.91
CA THR A 178 -7.42 -12.51 10.80
C THR A 178 -6.83 -13.19 12.02
N VAL A 179 -7.51 -13.06 13.17
CA VAL A 179 -7.13 -13.75 14.41
C VAL A 179 -8.03 -14.97 14.59
N ARG A 180 -7.43 -16.14 14.84
CA ARG A 180 -8.13 -17.38 15.21
C ARG A 180 -7.35 -18.12 16.29
N GLY A 181 -8.04 -18.66 17.30
CA GLY A 181 -7.39 -19.44 18.37
C GLY A 181 -6.23 -18.69 19.03
N ASN A 182 -6.40 -17.38 19.29
CA ASN A 182 -5.37 -16.48 19.84
C ASN A 182 -4.09 -16.32 18.99
N ALA A 183 -4.10 -16.68 17.71
CA ALA A 183 -2.98 -16.48 16.78
C ALA A 183 -3.39 -15.69 15.54
N LEU A 184 -2.44 -14.96 14.94
CA LEU A 184 -2.65 -14.20 13.71
C LEU A 184 -2.39 -15.07 12.48
N PHE A 185 -3.22 -14.89 11.47
CA PHE A 185 -3.11 -15.56 10.17
C PHE A 185 -3.23 -14.54 9.05
N VAL A 186 -2.52 -14.78 7.95
CA VAL A 186 -2.76 -14.13 6.66
C VAL A 186 -3.73 -14.97 5.83
N ARG A 187 -4.72 -14.31 5.22
CA ARG A 187 -5.67 -14.91 4.29
C ARG A 187 -4.99 -15.11 2.95
N THR A 188 -4.90 -16.35 2.50
CA THR A 188 -4.29 -16.70 1.20
C THR A 188 -5.26 -17.54 0.40
N VAL A 189 -5.11 -17.54 -0.92
CA VAL A 189 -5.88 -18.40 -1.83
C VAL A 189 -5.68 -19.90 -1.56
N ALA A 190 -4.68 -20.28 -0.76
CA ALA A 190 -4.41 -21.67 -0.36
C ALA A 190 -4.86 -21.96 1.10
N GLY A 191 -5.75 -21.13 1.65
CA GLY A 191 -6.18 -21.18 3.04
C GLY A 191 -5.43 -20.22 3.96
N LEU A 192 -5.73 -20.28 5.25
CA LEU A 192 -5.04 -19.48 6.26
C LEU A 192 -3.59 -19.94 6.44
N ARG A 193 -2.69 -18.98 6.63
CA ARG A 193 -1.28 -19.24 6.95
C ARG A 193 -0.89 -18.42 8.17
N ARG A 194 -0.29 -19.08 9.15
CA ARG A 194 0.07 -18.47 10.42
C ARG A 194 1.13 -17.37 10.23
N LEU A 195 1.00 -16.28 10.98
CA LEU A 195 1.89 -15.13 10.95
C LEU A 195 2.31 -14.72 12.37
N ASP A 196 3.48 -15.19 12.78
CA ASP A 196 3.96 -15.05 14.16
C ASP A 196 4.62 -13.69 14.46
N VAL A 197 5.11 -13.01 13.43
CA VAL A 197 5.91 -11.77 13.56
C VAL A 197 5.45 -10.74 12.55
N VAL A 198 5.17 -9.54 13.03
CA VAL A 198 4.72 -8.42 12.20
C VAL A 198 5.51 -7.16 12.55
N LEU A 199 6.17 -6.57 11.55
CA LEU A 199 6.67 -5.20 11.60
C LEU A 199 5.49 -4.25 11.36
N ARG A 200 5.11 -3.50 12.39
CA ARG A 200 3.94 -2.62 12.36
C ARG A 200 4.33 -1.23 11.84
N ARG A 201 3.54 -0.71 10.90
CA ARG A 201 3.61 0.67 10.36
C ARG A 201 2.31 1.46 10.56
N LEU A 202 1.58 1.09 11.59
CA LEU A 202 0.35 1.72 12.07
C LEU A 202 0.57 2.22 13.48
N ASP A 203 -0.10 3.28 13.91
CA ASP A 203 -0.17 3.66 15.33
C ASP A 203 -0.97 2.63 16.13
N ALA A 204 -0.66 2.52 17.43
CA ALA A 204 -1.08 1.36 18.21
C ALA A 204 -2.60 1.31 18.40
N ASP A 205 -3.25 2.46 18.60
CA ASP A 205 -4.70 2.57 18.77
C ASP A 205 -5.48 2.08 17.53
N PHE A 206 -4.93 2.25 16.32
CA PHE A 206 -5.55 1.78 15.08
C PHE A 206 -5.41 0.27 14.85
N THR A 207 -4.66 -0.46 15.67
CA THR A 207 -4.32 -1.87 15.38
C THR A 207 -5.41 -2.88 15.70
N ASP A 208 -6.33 -2.57 16.61
CA ASP A 208 -7.42 -3.48 16.97
C ASP A 208 -8.74 -2.71 17.22
N PRO A 209 -9.73 -2.82 16.32
CA PRO A 209 -11.00 -2.15 16.49
C PRO A 209 -11.88 -2.73 17.60
N LEU A 210 -11.60 -3.93 18.13
CA LEU A 210 -12.42 -4.52 19.19
C LEU A 210 -12.05 -3.99 20.58
N GLU A 211 -10.77 -3.75 20.84
CA GLU A 211 -10.28 -3.41 22.18
C GLU A 211 -9.69 -2.00 22.31
N LEU A 212 -9.21 -1.40 21.20
CA LEU A 212 -8.58 -0.08 21.22
C LEU A 212 -9.49 0.98 20.60
N ASN A 213 -9.49 1.13 19.27
CA ASN A 213 -10.23 2.15 18.57
C ASN A 213 -11.30 1.54 17.66
N ALA A 214 -12.55 1.52 18.13
CA ALA A 214 -13.70 0.99 17.39
C ALA A 214 -13.99 1.69 16.05
N ARG A 215 -13.42 2.87 15.80
CA ARG A 215 -13.52 3.57 14.52
C ARG A 215 -12.43 3.17 13.52
N SER A 216 -11.42 2.42 13.97
CA SER A 216 -10.34 1.97 13.09
C SER A 216 -10.88 1.06 12.00
N ARG A 217 -10.43 1.33 10.77
CA ARG A 217 -10.62 0.47 9.59
C ARG A 217 -9.31 -0.16 9.11
N LEU A 218 -8.22 0.06 9.84
CA LEU A 218 -6.86 -0.32 9.45
C LEU A 218 -6.35 -1.56 10.20
N GLY A 219 -6.87 -1.78 11.40
CA GLY A 219 -6.44 -2.83 12.31
C GLY A 219 -7.02 -4.21 12.00
N VAL A 220 -6.65 -5.18 12.83
CA VAL A 220 -7.15 -6.55 12.78
C VAL A 220 -7.96 -6.83 14.04
N PRO A 221 -9.25 -7.16 13.93
CA PRO A 221 -10.08 -7.51 15.09
C PRO A 221 -9.45 -8.64 15.93
N GLY A 222 -9.22 -8.38 17.22
CA GLY A 222 -8.67 -9.35 18.17
C GLY A 222 -7.13 -9.44 18.17
N LEU A 223 -6.43 -8.54 17.49
CA LEU A 223 -4.96 -8.51 17.46
C LEU A 223 -4.37 -8.29 18.85
N VAL A 224 -4.96 -7.45 19.69
CA VAL A 224 -4.47 -7.23 21.06
C VAL A 224 -4.54 -8.53 21.85
N GLN A 225 -5.62 -9.30 21.72
CA GLN A 225 -5.77 -10.61 22.36
C GLN A 225 -4.72 -11.62 21.87
N ALA A 226 -4.41 -11.62 20.56
CA ALA A 226 -3.35 -12.48 20.00
C ALA A 226 -1.95 -12.10 20.52
N VAL A 227 -1.67 -10.80 20.66
CA VAL A 227 -0.42 -10.30 21.26
C VAL A 227 -0.34 -10.68 22.74
N ARG A 228 -1.42 -10.44 23.50
CA ARG A 228 -1.53 -10.75 24.94
C ARG A 228 -1.30 -12.22 25.23
N SER A 229 -1.82 -13.10 24.37
CA SER A 229 -1.66 -14.55 24.49
C SER A 229 -0.30 -15.07 23.96
N GLY A 230 0.55 -14.18 23.44
CA GLY A 230 1.84 -14.54 22.85
C GLY A 230 1.71 -15.34 21.54
N GLY A 231 0.56 -15.25 20.87
CA GLY A 231 0.32 -15.87 19.56
C GLY A 231 1.04 -15.15 18.42
N THR A 232 1.28 -13.84 18.56
CA THR A 232 1.99 -12.99 17.60
C THR A 232 2.86 -11.96 18.30
N VAL A 233 3.96 -11.57 17.66
CA VAL A 233 4.84 -10.46 18.07
C VAL A 233 4.67 -9.30 17.11
N LEU A 234 4.46 -8.10 17.66
CA LEU A 234 4.56 -6.86 16.92
C LEU A 234 5.91 -6.19 17.20
N ALA A 235 6.56 -5.71 16.14
CA ALA A 235 7.73 -4.85 16.21
C ALA A 235 7.33 -3.46 15.71
N ASN A 236 7.29 -2.42 16.52
CA ASN A 236 7.41 -2.41 17.99
C ASN A 236 6.14 -2.91 18.69
N ALA A 237 6.26 -3.21 19.99
CA ALA A 237 5.13 -3.59 20.83
C ALA A 237 4.03 -2.50 20.81
N LEU A 238 2.79 -2.90 21.04
CA LEU A 238 1.70 -1.94 21.20
C LEU A 238 1.93 -1.10 22.45
N GLY A 239 1.65 0.20 22.35
CA GLY A 239 1.89 1.15 23.45
C GLY A 239 3.33 1.68 23.54
N SER A 240 4.21 1.28 22.63
CA SER A 240 5.59 1.80 22.55
C SER A 240 5.66 3.29 22.22
N GLY A 241 4.62 3.88 21.62
CA GLY A 241 4.50 5.31 21.38
C GLY A 241 4.47 6.17 22.65
N LEU A 242 4.22 5.56 23.82
CA LEU A 242 4.20 6.25 25.10
C LEU A 242 5.46 7.07 25.35
N VAL A 243 6.62 6.47 25.05
CA VAL A 243 7.93 7.06 25.28
C VAL A 243 8.39 8.03 24.18
N GLU A 244 7.54 8.35 23.19
CA GLU A 244 7.75 9.50 22.29
C GLU A 244 7.26 10.82 22.90
N SER A 245 6.49 10.76 24.00
CA SER A 245 5.84 11.94 24.57
C SER A 245 6.87 13.00 24.98
N PRO A 246 6.73 14.26 24.50
CA PRO A 246 7.56 15.37 24.96
C PRO A 246 7.53 15.58 26.48
N ALA A 247 6.42 15.26 27.15
CA ALA A 247 6.33 15.32 28.61
C ALA A 247 7.38 14.44 29.30
N LEU A 248 7.64 13.24 28.76
CA LEU A 248 8.61 12.30 29.34
C LEU A 248 10.05 12.79 29.20
N MET A 249 10.35 13.60 28.17
CA MET A 249 11.69 14.19 27.99
C MET A 249 12.14 15.00 29.21
N ALA A 250 11.21 15.69 29.89
CA ALA A 250 11.50 16.46 31.10
C ALA A 250 12.06 15.60 32.26
N PHE A 251 11.79 14.29 32.26
CA PHE A 251 12.15 13.38 33.35
C PHE A 251 13.30 12.44 32.99
N LEU A 252 13.70 12.36 31.72
CA LEU A 252 14.73 11.42 31.26
C LEU A 252 16.06 11.51 32.02
N PRO A 253 16.61 12.69 32.37
CA PRO A 253 17.84 12.74 33.17
C PRO A 253 17.71 12.01 34.51
N ARG A 254 16.58 12.20 35.21
CA ARG A 254 16.33 11.56 36.50
C ARG A 254 16.06 10.06 36.32
N LEU A 255 15.32 9.68 35.28
CA LEU A 255 14.99 8.28 34.99
C LEU A 255 16.24 7.49 34.58
N ALA A 256 17.17 8.10 33.85
CA ALA A 256 18.46 7.49 33.51
C ALA A 256 19.24 7.09 34.78
N THR A 257 19.35 8.00 35.75
CA THR A 257 20.03 7.68 37.01
C THR A 257 19.36 6.53 37.78
N HIS A 258 18.03 6.40 37.72
CA HIS A 258 17.31 5.33 38.41
C HIS A 258 17.41 3.98 37.69
N LEU A 259 17.34 3.97 36.36
CA LEU A 259 17.26 2.74 35.56
C LEU A 259 18.61 2.25 35.02
N LEU A 260 19.53 3.16 34.70
CA LEU A 260 20.88 2.86 34.21
C LEU A 260 21.96 3.02 35.29
N GLY A 261 21.68 3.80 36.35
CA GLY A 261 22.65 4.10 37.41
C GLY A 261 23.57 5.29 37.12
N HIS A 262 23.47 5.90 35.94
CA HIS A 262 24.20 7.10 35.53
C HIS A 262 23.32 8.03 34.68
N GLY A 263 23.80 9.26 34.45
CA GLY A 263 23.14 10.20 33.54
C GLY A 263 23.36 9.82 32.07
N LEU A 264 22.57 10.44 31.19
CA LEU A 264 22.69 10.26 29.74
C LEU A 264 23.93 10.97 29.18
N ASP A 265 24.65 10.28 28.29
CA ASP A 265 25.83 10.82 27.62
C ASP A 265 25.46 11.88 26.56
N LEU A 266 24.37 11.64 25.82
CA LEU A 266 23.90 12.60 24.82
C LEU A 266 22.96 13.64 25.44
N PRO A 267 23.24 14.94 25.25
CA PRO A 267 22.32 15.98 25.66
C PRO A 267 21.05 15.93 24.79
N HIS A 268 19.95 16.42 25.35
CA HIS A 268 18.69 16.59 24.65
C HIS A 268 18.13 17.99 24.93
N VAL A 269 17.16 18.40 24.12
CA VAL A 269 16.53 19.71 24.28
C VAL A 269 15.93 19.87 25.68
N GLY A 270 16.27 20.96 26.37
CA GLY A 270 15.72 21.29 27.69
C GLY A 270 14.21 21.36 27.59
N THR A 271 13.52 20.60 28.45
CA THR A 271 12.07 20.42 28.38
C THR A 271 11.45 20.54 29.76
N TRP A 272 10.42 21.38 29.88
CA TRP A 272 9.68 21.66 31.10
C TRP A 272 8.23 21.23 30.90
N TRP A 273 7.74 20.32 31.73
CA TRP A 273 6.35 19.88 31.66
C TRP A 273 5.44 20.77 32.50
N CYS A 274 4.51 21.46 31.85
CA CYS A 274 3.61 22.43 32.51
C CYS A 274 2.50 21.79 33.36
N GLY A 275 2.53 20.46 33.53
CA GLY A 275 1.72 19.75 34.52
C GLY A 275 2.18 20.00 35.95
N GLN A 276 3.45 20.38 36.15
CA GLN A 276 3.98 20.80 37.44
C GLN A 276 3.92 22.33 37.58
N GLU A 277 3.61 22.81 38.78
CA GLU A 277 3.35 24.23 39.03
C GLU A 277 4.60 25.12 38.86
N THR A 278 5.76 24.64 39.34
CA THR A 278 7.03 25.36 39.25
C THR A 278 7.46 25.54 37.81
N GLU A 279 7.47 24.45 37.05
CA GLU A 279 7.83 24.38 35.63
C GLU A 279 6.86 25.22 34.79
N ARG A 280 5.55 25.14 35.07
CA ARG A 280 4.54 25.99 34.42
C ARG A 280 4.79 27.48 34.65
N THR A 281 5.16 27.86 35.87
CA THR A 281 5.46 29.26 36.21
C THR A 281 6.71 29.73 35.47
N GLN A 282 7.76 28.92 35.46
CA GLN A 282 8.99 29.20 34.72
C GLN A 282 8.73 29.41 33.22
N VAL A 283 7.91 28.55 32.61
CA VAL A 283 7.53 28.66 31.19
C VAL A 283 6.73 29.93 30.90
N LEU A 284 5.85 30.36 31.82
CA LEU A 284 5.11 31.61 31.68
C LEU A 284 6.01 32.84 31.79
N GLU A 285 6.98 32.84 32.70
CA GLU A 285 7.93 33.93 32.91
C GLU A 285 8.92 34.09 31.76
N HIS A 286 9.36 32.98 31.15
CA HIS A 286 10.37 32.94 30.09
C HIS A 286 9.77 32.59 28.72
N LEU A 287 8.49 32.87 28.51
CA LEU A 287 7.76 32.45 27.32
C LEU A 287 8.46 32.91 26.02
N ASP A 288 9.03 34.12 26.01
CA ASP A 288 9.67 34.71 24.81
C ASP A 288 10.92 33.95 24.35
N SER A 289 11.57 33.19 25.24
CA SER A 289 12.76 32.40 24.90
C SER A 289 12.47 30.91 24.65
N LEU A 290 11.21 30.49 24.73
CA LEU A 290 10.82 29.07 24.69
C LEU A 290 9.92 28.75 23.50
N VAL A 291 9.98 27.48 23.11
CA VAL A 291 9.03 26.85 22.19
C VAL A 291 7.99 26.11 23.02
N LEU A 292 6.71 26.35 22.74
CA LEU A 292 5.62 25.58 23.30
C LEU A 292 5.22 24.45 22.37
N ALA A 293 5.07 23.25 22.92
CA ALA A 293 4.63 22.08 22.18
C ALA A 293 3.59 21.27 22.98
N PRO A 294 2.75 20.47 22.30
CA PRO A 294 1.87 19.54 22.99
C PRO A 294 2.66 18.48 23.77
N ALA A 295 2.28 18.25 25.02
CA ALA A 295 2.94 17.31 25.93
C ALA A 295 2.87 15.85 25.43
N PHE A 296 1.82 15.49 24.69
CA PHE A 296 1.54 14.12 24.25
C PHE A 296 1.48 13.97 22.73
N GLY A 297 2.05 14.91 21.97
CA GLY A 297 2.11 14.86 20.51
C GLY A 297 0.79 15.11 19.76
N GLN A 298 -0.34 15.25 20.46
CA GLN A 298 -1.64 15.53 19.86
C GLN A 298 -1.97 17.02 19.80
N ALA A 299 -2.74 17.42 18.79
CA ALA A 299 -3.21 18.79 18.65
C ALA A 299 -4.09 19.21 19.85
N ILE A 300 -3.89 20.42 20.35
CA ILE A 300 -4.68 20.95 21.47
C ILE A 300 -5.88 21.72 20.89
N PRO A 301 -7.13 21.25 21.10
CA PRO A 301 -8.31 21.83 20.46
C PRO A 301 -8.52 23.33 20.72
N ALA A 302 -8.05 23.82 21.86
CA ALA A 302 -8.23 25.21 22.29
C ALA A 302 -7.28 26.22 21.60
N LEU A 303 -6.22 25.75 20.95
CA LEU A 303 -5.19 26.61 20.34
C LEU A 303 -5.09 26.48 18.82
N ASP A 304 -5.89 25.60 18.18
CA ASP A 304 -5.70 25.17 16.78
C ASP A 304 -4.22 24.81 16.48
N MET A 305 -3.48 24.45 17.53
CA MET A 305 -2.05 24.16 17.51
C MET A 305 -1.87 22.70 17.15
N ARG A 306 -1.62 22.45 15.86
CA ARG A 306 -1.04 21.18 15.39
C ARG A 306 0.49 21.16 15.49
N THR A 307 1.13 22.30 15.73
CA THR A 307 2.59 22.47 15.66
C THR A 307 3.12 23.26 16.85
N SER A 308 4.42 23.12 17.11
CA SER A 308 5.13 23.91 18.11
C SER A 308 5.07 25.41 17.77
N LEU A 309 4.93 26.28 18.79
CA LEU A 309 4.93 27.74 18.63
C LEU A 309 6.07 28.37 19.40
N LEU A 310 6.73 29.36 18.80
CA LEU A 310 7.68 30.18 19.53
C LEU A 310 6.92 31.23 20.34
N GLY A 311 7.21 31.35 21.64
CA GLY A 311 6.50 32.29 22.49
C GLY A 311 6.70 33.76 22.10
N ALA A 312 7.87 34.09 21.52
CA ALA A 312 8.15 35.41 20.97
C ALA A 312 7.18 35.84 19.85
N ASP A 313 6.64 34.88 19.09
CA ASP A 313 5.76 35.16 17.94
C ASP A 313 4.29 35.37 18.38
N LEU A 314 3.98 35.21 19.67
CA LEU A 314 2.62 35.34 20.20
C LEU A 314 2.26 36.81 20.45
N ASP A 315 1.15 37.26 19.84
CA ASP A 315 0.54 38.55 20.15
C ASP A 315 -0.09 38.59 21.57
N GLY A 316 -0.43 39.79 22.05
CA GLY A 316 -1.01 39.95 23.40
C GLY A 316 -2.35 39.24 23.61
N GLY A 317 -3.13 39.01 22.56
CA GLY A 317 -4.39 38.26 22.62
C GLY A 317 -4.15 36.75 22.76
N ALA A 318 -3.24 36.22 21.96
CA ALA A 318 -2.79 34.84 21.96
C ALA A 318 -2.11 34.49 23.30
N ARG A 319 -1.24 35.36 23.82
CA ARG A 319 -0.64 35.20 25.16
C ARG A 319 -1.70 35.05 26.24
N ARG A 320 -2.73 35.92 26.28
CA ARG A 320 -3.83 35.81 27.26
C ARG A 320 -4.66 34.53 27.12
N LYS A 321 -4.83 34.00 25.90
CA LYS A 321 -5.50 32.71 25.68
C LYS A 321 -4.64 31.56 26.20
N LEU A 322 -3.35 31.60 25.88
CA LEU A 322 -2.38 30.61 26.32
C LEU A 322 -2.20 30.58 27.84
N SER A 323 -2.08 31.74 28.51
CA SER A 323 -1.99 31.77 29.98
C SER A 323 -3.22 31.14 30.64
N ARG A 324 -4.43 31.45 30.13
CA ARG A 324 -5.68 30.81 30.60
C ARG A 324 -5.68 29.31 30.36
N LEU A 325 -5.12 28.85 29.24
CA LEU A 325 -4.98 27.42 28.96
C LEU A 325 -3.99 26.77 29.92
N LEU A 326 -2.79 27.33 30.11
CA LEU A 326 -1.78 26.81 31.03
C LEU A 326 -2.32 26.71 32.46
N SER A 327 -3.14 27.67 32.92
CA SER A 327 -3.79 27.60 34.23
C SER A 327 -4.82 26.47 34.36
N ARG A 328 -5.45 26.02 33.27
CA ARG A 328 -6.53 25.01 33.30
C ARG A 328 -6.11 23.62 32.82
N ARG A 329 -5.20 23.56 31.86
CA ARG A 329 -4.76 22.37 31.11
C ARG A 329 -3.23 22.40 30.91
N GLY A 330 -2.49 22.87 31.91
CA GLY A 330 -1.03 22.94 31.87
C GLY A 330 -0.37 21.59 31.59
N SER A 331 -0.96 20.48 32.07
CA SER A 331 -0.50 19.12 31.81
C SER A 331 -0.39 18.75 30.33
N ASP A 332 -1.08 19.46 29.45
CA ASP A 332 -1.13 19.15 28.02
C ASP A 332 -0.05 19.87 27.22
N LEU A 333 0.80 20.66 27.90
CA LEU A 333 1.83 21.49 27.29
C LEU A 333 3.21 21.22 27.89
N VAL A 334 4.23 21.40 27.05
CA VAL A 334 5.62 21.52 27.47
C VAL A 334 6.19 22.84 26.94
N GLY A 335 7.10 23.44 27.71
CA GLY A 335 8.05 24.42 27.21
C GLY A 335 9.35 23.72 26.84
N GLN A 336 9.98 24.13 25.75
CA GLN A 336 11.26 23.58 25.29
C GLN A 336 12.22 24.68 24.86
N ASP A 337 13.52 24.42 25.02
CA ASP A 337 14.55 25.31 24.53
C ASP A 337 14.51 25.47 23.00
N VAL A 338 14.87 26.66 22.52
CA VAL A 338 15.04 26.91 21.09
C VAL A 338 16.38 26.31 20.64
N ALA A 339 16.36 25.04 20.23
CA ALA A 339 17.54 24.38 19.67
C ALA A 339 17.94 25.02 18.32
N ARG A 340 19.14 25.61 18.27
CA ARG A 340 19.77 26.06 17.02
C ARG A 340 20.66 24.95 16.48
N ILE A 341 20.42 24.54 15.24
CA ILE A 341 21.11 23.39 14.65
C ILE A 341 22.03 23.81 13.49
N SER A 342 23.05 22.98 13.26
CA SER A 342 24.01 23.14 12.17
C SER A 342 23.35 23.17 10.79
N THR A 343 24.08 23.73 9.84
CA THR A 343 23.71 23.75 8.42
C THR A 343 24.59 22.80 7.61
N MET A 344 24.10 22.39 6.45
CA MET A 344 24.84 21.64 5.44
C MET A 344 24.78 22.35 4.08
N PRO A 345 25.78 22.18 3.20
CA PRO A 345 25.76 22.80 1.87
C PRO A 345 24.73 22.12 0.96
N VAL A 346 23.85 22.92 0.37
CA VAL A 346 22.81 22.47 -0.56
C VAL A 346 22.95 23.20 -1.88
N TRP A 347 22.94 22.43 -2.99
CA TRP A 347 22.98 22.98 -4.33
C TRP A 347 21.61 23.52 -4.75
N THR A 348 21.53 24.80 -5.09
CA THR A 348 20.28 25.46 -5.50
C THR A 348 20.08 25.53 -7.02
N GLY A 349 21.01 24.99 -7.80
CA GLY A 349 21.04 25.11 -9.27
C GLY A 349 22.13 26.07 -9.75
N GLU A 350 22.45 27.10 -8.96
CA GLU A 350 23.44 28.12 -9.30
C GLU A 350 24.62 28.15 -8.32
N ARG A 351 24.36 27.93 -7.02
CA ARG A 351 25.37 28.00 -5.95
C ARG A 351 25.09 27.00 -4.83
N LEU A 352 26.10 26.82 -3.97
CA LEU A 352 25.94 26.11 -2.70
C LEU A 352 25.49 27.10 -1.62
N GLU A 353 24.43 26.77 -0.91
CA GLU A 353 23.93 27.56 0.22
C GLU A 353 23.88 26.72 1.50
N PRO A 354 24.22 27.29 2.67
CA PRO A 354 24.08 26.60 3.95
C PRO A 354 22.58 26.49 4.31
N ARG A 355 22.09 25.27 4.52
CA ARG A 355 20.71 25.00 4.93
C ARG A 355 20.66 24.18 6.22
N PRO A 356 19.81 24.55 7.20
CA PRO A 356 19.62 23.77 8.42
C PRO A 356 19.16 22.34 8.12
N PHE A 357 19.64 21.36 8.90
CA PHE A 357 19.25 19.96 8.73
C PHE A 357 19.01 19.24 10.05
N ILE A 358 18.10 18.26 10.04
CA ILE A 358 17.91 17.27 11.11
C ILE A 358 18.25 15.90 10.56
N LEU A 359 19.00 15.13 11.35
CA LEU A 359 19.32 13.75 11.03
C LEU A 359 18.45 12.81 11.88
N ARG A 360 17.69 11.92 11.23
CA ARG A 360 17.05 10.80 11.92
C ARG A 360 17.94 9.56 11.85
N VAL A 361 18.42 9.10 12.99
CA VAL A 361 19.23 7.88 13.11
C VAL A 361 18.34 6.72 13.54
N PHE A 362 18.54 5.53 12.96
CA PHE A 362 17.73 4.34 13.23
C PHE A 362 18.54 3.26 13.95
N LEU A 363 17.91 2.61 14.93
CA LEU A 363 18.49 1.55 15.73
C LEU A 363 17.58 0.32 15.71
N ALA A 364 18.18 -0.85 15.66
CA ALA A 364 17.50 -2.13 15.67
C ALA A 364 18.02 -3.00 16.81
N ALA A 365 17.12 -3.62 17.57
CA ALA A 365 17.50 -4.57 18.59
C ALA A 365 18.08 -5.83 17.94
N THR A 366 19.20 -6.30 18.46
CA THR A 366 19.89 -7.53 18.10
C THR A 366 20.05 -8.43 19.33
N GLU A 367 20.65 -9.61 19.17
CA GLU A 367 20.91 -10.50 20.31
C GLU A 367 21.96 -9.95 21.27
N THR A 368 22.91 -9.16 20.75
CA THR A 368 24.04 -8.62 21.51
C THR A 368 23.80 -7.19 22.00
N GLY A 369 22.60 -6.65 21.82
CA GLY A 369 22.27 -5.27 22.21
C GLY A 369 21.51 -4.52 21.12
N TRP A 370 21.95 -3.30 20.81
CA TRP A 370 21.40 -2.46 19.75
C TRP A 370 22.42 -2.28 18.62
N SER A 371 21.95 -2.35 17.38
CA SER A 371 22.72 -2.00 16.19
C SER A 371 22.24 -0.65 15.68
N VAL A 372 23.15 0.30 15.47
CA VAL A 372 22.87 1.61 14.88
C VAL A 372 23.11 1.53 13.37
N MET A 373 22.16 2.01 12.57
CA MET A 373 22.32 2.06 11.12
C MET A 373 23.38 3.11 10.75
N PRO A 374 24.48 2.77 10.05
CA PRO A 374 25.56 3.72 9.73
C PRO A 374 25.14 4.72 8.64
N GLY A 375 24.34 5.69 9.06
CA GLY A 375 23.66 6.67 8.24
C GLY A 375 22.31 7.04 8.85
N GLY A 376 21.42 7.63 8.05
CA GLY A 376 20.12 8.05 8.54
C GLY A 376 19.31 8.78 7.49
N PHE A 377 18.15 9.26 7.92
CA PHE A 377 17.30 10.10 7.08
C PHE A 377 17.56 11.57 7.40
N CYS A 378 18.34 12.23 6.53
CA CYS A 378 18.61 13.66 6.65
C CYS A 378 17.51 14.47 5.98
N ARG A 379 16.86 15.34 6.77
CA ARG A 379 15.85 16.30 6.31
C ARG A 379 16.42 17.70 6.31
N ILE A 380 16.23 18.40 5.20
CA ILE A 380 16.77 19.75 4.98
C ILE A 380 15.62 20.75 5.01
N SER A 381 15.82 21.85 5.74
CA SER A 381 14.86 22.96 5.76
C SER A 381 14.90 23.77 4.47
N GLU A 382 13.74 24.14 3.94
CA GLU A 382 13.64 25.17 2.90
C GLU A 382 13.84 26.59 3.48
N SER A 383 13.60 26.75 4.78
CA SER A 383 13.86 28.01 5.49
C SER A 383 15.36 28.17 5.78
N LEU A 384 15.81 29.42 5.83
CA LEU A 384 17.15 29.78 6.34
C LEU A 384 17.17 29.82 7.89
N ASP A 385 16.02 29.68 8.53
CA ASP A 385 15.89 29.67 9.97
C ASP A 385 16.43 28.37 10.58
N ALA A 386 17.58 28.49 11.27
CA ALA A 386 18.29 27.38 11.91
C ALA A 386 17.66 26.88 13.21
N ARG A 387 16.46 27.34 13.59
CA ARG A 387 15.73 26.82 14.76
C ARG A 387 15.06 25.49 14.41
N ALA A 388 15.32 24.44 15.19
CA ALA A 388 14.93 23.05 14.87
C ALA A 388 13.42 22.85 14.65
N PHE A 389 12.55 23.66 15.29
CA PHE A 389 11.10 23.56 15.13
C PHE A 389 10.61 23.93 13.72
N SER A 390 11.39 24.68 12.93
CA SER A 390 11.02 25.11 11.57
C SER A 390 11.08 23.98 10.53
N ILE A 391 11.74 22.86 10.85
CA ILE A 391 12.08 21.76 9.92
C ILE A 391 11.01 20.67 9.89
N GLN A 392 9.95 20.80 10.71
CA GLN A 392 8.82 19.87 10.69
C GLN A 392 8.10 19.81 9.32
N ARG A 393 8.39 20.75 8.40
CA ARG A 393 7.90 20.80 7.01
C ARG A 393 9.04 20.77 5.96
N GLY A 394 10.12 20.04 6.21
CA GLY A 394 11.23 19.93 5.25
C GLY A 394 10.85 19.07 4.03
N ASP A 395 10.91 19.65 2.82
CA ASP A 395 10.54 18.99 1.56
C ASP A 395 11.70 18.30 0.83
N ARG A 396 12.93 18.41 1.36
CA ARG A 396 14.14 17.85 0.74
C ARG A 396 14.87 16.90 1.67
N SER A 397 15.47 15.86 1.08
CA SER A 397 16.31 14.91 1.80
C SER A 397 17.70 14.78 1.17
N ALA A 398 18.66 14.36 1.98
CA ALA A 398 20.00 14.01 1.53
C ALA A 398 20.38 12.60 2.01
N ASP A 399 21.32 11.99 1.29
CA ASP A 399 22.03 10.81 1.79
C ASP A 399 23.00 11.22 2.91
N VAL A 400 23.30 10.29 3.80
CA VAL A 400 24.18 10.48 4.96
C VAL A 400 25.28 9.45 4.88
N TRP A 401 26.52 9.89 4.74
CA TRP A 401 27.69 9.05 4.62
C TRP A 401 28.46 9.08 5.93
N VAL A 402 28.45 7.95 6.63
CA VAL A 402 29.38 7.68 7.71
C VAL A 402 30.66 7.16 7.08
N LEU A 403 31.74 7.90 7.28
CA LEU A 403 33.06 7.58 6.75
C LEU A 403 33.75 6.58 7.67
N SER A 404 34.50 5.65 7.08
CA SER A 404 35.36 4.72 7.82
C SER A 404 36.82 5.03 7.54
N ASP A 405 37.66 4.93 8.56
CA ASP A 405 39.13 5.05 8.42
C ASP A 405 39.76 3.77 7.85
N SER A 406 38.96 2.72 7.61
CA SER A 406 39.41 1.41 7.18
C SER A 406 38.57 0.84 6.03
N GLU A 407 39.03 -0.26 5.44
CA GLU A 407 38.30 -0.91 4.36
C GLU A 407 36.98 -1.50 4.87
N VAL A 408 35.85 -0.94 4.41
CA VAL A 408 34.50 -1.33 4.83
C VAL A 408 34.15 -2.73 4.32
N LEU A 409 33.76 -3.62 5.24
CA LEU A 409 33.31 -4.97 4.91
C LEU A 409 32.11 -4.95 3.95
N THR A 410 32.21 -5.75 2.89
CA THR A 410 31.16 -5.88 1.87
C THR A 410 30.03 -6.81 2.34
N THR A 411 29.29 -6.39 3.35
CA THR A 411 28.10 -7.12 3.78
C THR A 411 26.99 -6.96 2.74
N THR A 412 26.34 -8.06 2.37
CA THR A 412 25.23 -8.09 1.43
C THR A 412 24.04 -8.82 2.03
N LEU A 413 22.84 -8.30 1.78
CA LEU A 413 21.59 -9.01 2.07
C LEU A 413 21.34 -10.17 1.10
N LEU A 414 22.10 -10.23 0.01
CA LEU A 414 22.00 -11.33 -0.93
C LEU A 414 22.46 -12.60 -0.22
N PRO A 415 21.67 -13.69 -0.26
CA PRO A 415 22.13 -14.97 0.27
C PRO A 415 23.43 -15.38 -0.44
N THR A 416 24.38 -15.93 0.32
CA THR A 416 25.60 -16.53 -0.25
C THR A 416 25.21 -17.70 -1.15
N ALA A 417 25.96 -17.92 -2.24
CA ALA A 417 25.66 -18.97 -3.23
C ALA A 417 25.41 -20.34 -2.59
N GLU A 418 26.10 -20.64 -1.49
CA GLU A 418 25.99 -21.88 -0.71
C GLU A 418 24.64 -22.05 0.02
N ASN A 419 23.93 -20.96 0.32
CA ASN A 419 22.70 -20.95 1.12
C ASN A 419 21.44 -20.58 0.32
N VAL A 420 21.56 -20.39 -1.00
CA VAL A 420 20.39 -20.13 -1.86
C VAL A 420 19.63 -21.43 -2.10
N ARG A 421 18.55 -21.64 -1.33
CA ARG A 421 17.60 -22.72 -1.66
C ARG A 421 16.84 -22.35 -2.93
N ILE A 422 16.94 -23.17 -3.97
CA ILE A 422 16.13 -23.03 -5.18
C ILE A 422 14.66 -23.19 -4.81
N ARG A 423 13.88 -22.10 -4.94
CA ARG A 423 12.42 -22.10 -4.74
C ARG A 423 11.73 -21.81 -6.07
N ARG A 424 10.88 -22.73 -6.53
CA ARG A 424 10.10 -22.59 -7.77
C ARG A 424 8.65 -22.16 -7.52
N SER A 425 8.12 -22.41 -6.33
CA SER A 425 6.82 -21.92 -5.89
C SER A 425 6.91 -20.44 -5.50
N SER A 426 6.02 -19.58 -6.03
CA SER A 426 5.83 -18.26 -5.42
C SER A 426 5.40 -18.44 -3.98
N GLY A 427 5.80 -17.49 -3.13
CA GLY A 427 5.25 -17.37 -1.79
C GLY A 427 3.71 -17.32 -1.79
N THR A 428 3.15 -17.43 -0.60
CA THR A 428 1.72 -17.32 -0.33
C THR A 428 1.11 -16.10 -1.01
N LEU A 429 0.13 -16.29 -1.91
CA LEU A 429 -0.61 -15.21 -2.56
C LEU A 429 -1.76 -14.77 -1.63
N PRO A 430 -1.75 -13.54 -1.08
CA PRO A 430 -2.85 -13.03 -0.28
C PRO A 430 -4.15 -13.01 -1.07
N SER A 431 -5.27 -13.32 -0.43
CA SER A 431 -6.59 -13.38 -1.06
C SER A 431 -6.97 -12.05 -1.73
N ARG A 432 -6.67 -10.91 -1.09
CA ARG A 432 -6.91 -9.58 -1.67
C ARG A 432 -6.10 -9.31 -2.92
N ALA A 433 -4.83 -9.73 -2.94
CA ALA A 433 -3.98 -9.56 -4.12
C ALA A 433 -4.53 -10.38 -5.30
N ALA A 434 -5.05 -11.58 -5.03
CA ALA A 434 -5.72 -12.41 -6.03
C ALA A 434 -7.02 -11.78 -6.54
N ASP A 435 -7.84 -11.23 -5.63
CA ASP A 435 -9.09 -10.53 -5.95
C ASP A 435 -8.83 -9.31 -6.86
N ASN A 436 -7.84 -8.49 -6.52
CA ASN A 436 -7.45 -7.34 -7.34
C ASN A 436 -6.90 -7.74 -8.71
N LEU A 437 -6.14 -8.85 -8.82
CA LEU A 437 -5.71 -9.39 -10.11
C LEU A 437 -6.89 -9.85 -10.96
N PHE A 438 -7.85 -10.55 -10.33
CA PHE A 438 -9.07 -11.02 -10.98
C PHE A 438 -9.89 -9.86 -11.53
N TRP A 439 -10.19 -8.85 -10.70
CA TRP A 439 -10.95 -7.68 -11.10
C TRP A 439 -10.20 -6.78 -12.09
N LEU A 440 -8.88 -6.64 -11.97
CA LEU A 440 -8.08 -5.94 -12.98
C LEU A 440 -8.31 -6.57 -14.36
N GLY A 441 -8.25 -7.89 -14.47
CA GLY A 441 -8.52 -8.60 -15.72
C GLY A 441 -9.90 -8.29 -16.28
N ARG A 442 -10.92 -8.27 -15.42
CA ARG A 442 -12.29 -7.92 -15.79
C ARG A 442 -12.42 -6.47 -16.26
N TYR A 443 -11.87 -5.51 -15.51
CA TYR A 443 -11.95 -4.09 -15.89
C TYR A 443 -11.25 -3.81 -17.22
N LEU A 444 -10.11 -4.44 -17.48
CA LEU A 444 -9.40 -4.27 -18.75
C LEU A 444 -10.19 -4.82 -19.94
N GLU A 445 -10.82 -5.99 -19.82
CA GLU A 445 -11.66 -6.52 -20.90
C GLU A 445 -12.97 -5.74 -21.05
N ARG A 446 -13.54 -5.21 -19.96
CA ARG A 446 -14.69 -4.30 -20.04
C ARG A 446 -14.34 -3.02 -20.76
N ALA A 447 -13.17 -2.44 -20.48
CA ALA A 447 -12.65 -1.28 -21.21
C ALA A 447 -12.47 -1.61 -22.70
N GLU A 448 -11.85 -2.75 -23.02
CA GLU A 448 -11.68 -3.21 -24.41
C GLU A 448 -13.04 -3.36 -25.12
N ALA A 449 -14.03 -3.98 -24.46
CA ALA A 449 -15.35 -4.17 -25.01
C ALA A 449 -16.07 -2.84 -25.28
N THR A 450 -16.03 -1.89 -24.33
CA THR A 450 -16.60 -0.54 -24.51
C THR A 450 -15.93 0.19 -25.65
N LEU A 451 -14.61 0.14 -25.75
CA LEU A 451 -13.84 0.73 -26.84
C LEU A 451 -14.19 0.13 -28.20
N ARG A 452 -14.34 -1.20 -28.29
CA ARG A 452 -14.75 -1.88 -29.53
C ARG A 452 -16.17 -1.50 -29.95
N LEU A 453 -17.11 -1.38 -29.01
CA LEU A 453 -18.46 -0.87 -29.30
C LEU A 453 -18.43 0.57 -29.83
N VAL A 454 -17.68 1.45 -29.16
CA VAL A 454 -17.53 2.85 -29.60
C VAL A 454 -16.92 2.91 -31.00
N ARG A 455 -15.82 2.16 -31.25
CA ARG A 455 -15.16 2.11 -32.56
C ARG A 455 -16.09 1.59 -33.66
N ALA A 456 -16.87 0.54 -33.37
CA ALA A 456 -17.86 0.01 -34.32
C ALA A 456 -18.99 1.02 -34.60
N LEU A 457 -19.45 1.74 -33.58
CA LEU A 457 -20.49 2.76 -33.71
C LEU A 457 -20.00 3.94 -34.57
N VAL A 458 -18.86 4.54 -34.24
CA VAL A 458 -18.38 5.74 -34.96
C VAL A 458 -17.89 5.42 -36.37
N GLY A 459 -17.33 4.22 -36.60
CA GLY A 459 -16.97 3.75 -37.94
C GLY A 459 -18.18 3.68 -38.87
N ARG A 460 -19.34 3.21 -38.39
CA ARG A 460 -20.58 3.16 -39.18
C ARG A 460 -21.17 4.53 -39.47
N LEU A 461 -21.08 5.46 -38.50
CA LEU A 461 -21.51 6.84 -38.71
C LEU A 461 -20.68 7.53 -39.80
N ALA A 462 -19.38 7.20 -39.90
CA ALA A 462 -18.50 7.71 -40.94
C ALA A 462 -18.81 7.13 -42.34
N GLU A 463 -19.31 5.90 -42.43
CA GLU A 463 -19.73 5.23 -43.67
C GLU A 463 -21.12 5.67 -44.17
N THR A 464 -21.68 6.78 -43.66
CA THR A 464 -23.01 7.34 -43.99
C THR A 464 -24.23 6.46 -43.66
N GLU A 465 -24.12 5.55 -42.68
CA GLU A 465 -25.34 4.97 -42.08
C GLU A 465 -26.16 6.05 -41.37
N THR A 466 -27.49 6.02 -41.53
CA THR A 466 -28.36 6.97 -40.84
C THR A 466 -28.34 6.73 -39.34
N ALA A 467 -28.46 7.79 -38.54
CA ALA A 467 -28.54 7.70 -37.08
C ALA A 467 -29.71 6.82 -36.57
N GLN A 468 -30.68 6.52 -37.43
CA GLN A 468 -31.84 5.67 -37.16
C GLN A 468 -31.68 4.23 -37.69
N SER A 469 -30.50 3.88 -38.21
CA SER A 469 -30.17 2.51 -38.65
C SER A 469 -30.44 1.51 -37.51
N PRO A 470 -31.05 0.35 -37.80
CA PRO A 470 -31.24 -0.71 -36.81
C PRO A 470 -29.93 -1.13 -36.12
N LEU A 471 -28.79 -1.10 -36.82
CA LEU A 471 -27.48 -1.45 -36.27
C LEU A 471 -26.99 -0.41 -35.26
N VAL A 472 -27.10 0.88 -35.61
CA VAL A 472 -26.76 1.99 -34.70
C VAL A 472 -27.59 1.91 -33.42
N THR A 473 -28.90 1.65 -33.54
CA THR A 473 -29.80 1.49 -32.39
C THR A 473 -29.39 0.32 -31.47
N ARG A 474 -28.99 -0.82 -32.06
CA ARG A 474 -28.49 -1.99 -31.30
C ARG A 474 -27.18 -1.68 -30.56
N LEU A 475 -26.23 -1.01 -31.21
CA LEU A 475 -24.97 -0.59 -30.57
C LEU A 475 -25.20 0.38 -29.41
N LEU A 476 -26.11 1.36 -29.58
CA LEU A 476 -26.50 2.27 -28.51
C LEU A 476 -27.20 1.55 -27.34
N THR A 477 -28.02 0.55 -27.65
CA THR A 477 -28.69 -0.28 -26.63
C THR A 477 -27.66 -1.03 -25.77
N LEU A 478 -26.61 -1.58 -26.39
CA LEU A 478 -25.51 -2.22 -25.64
C LEU A 478 -24.72 -1.23 -24.78
N LEU A 479 -24.37 -0.05 -25.31
CA LEU A 479 -23.72 1.01 -24.52
C LEU A 479 -24.58 1.44 -23.33
N SER A 480 -25.89 1.53 -23.53
CA SER A 480 -26.85 1.83 -22.46
C SER A 480 -26.92 0.72 -21.42
N ALA A 481 -27.02 -0.54 -21.85
CA ALA A 481 -27.06 -1.71 -20.97
C ALA A 481 -25.78 -1.85 -20.11
N TRP A 482 -24.64 -1.39 -20.61
CA TRP A 482 -23.38 -1.37 -19.85
C TRP A 482 -23.23 -0.15 -18.94
N GLY A 483 -24.17 0.80 -18.97
CA GLY A 483 -24.09 2.03 -18.18
C GLY A 483 -23.02 3.00 -18.71
N ALA A 484 -22.69 2.92 -20.01
CA ALA A 484 -21.77 3.83 -20.69
C ALA A 484 -22.50 4.98 -21.41
N MET A 485 -23.84 5.01 -21.36
CA MET A 485 -24.66 6.03 -22.00
C MET A 485 -25.35 6.92 -20.95
N PRO A 486 -25.17 8.25 -20.99
CA PRO A 486 -25.82 9.18 -20.07
C PRO A 486 -27.33 9.25 -20.31
N ARG A 487 -28.12 9.23 -19.21
CA ARG A 487 -29.58 9.39 -19.27
C ARG A 487 -30.02 10.84 -19.51
N ASP A 488 -29.17 11.79 -19.12
CA ASP A 488 -29.37 13.24 -19.25
C ASP A 488 -29.19 13.75 -20.70
N LEU A 489 -28.51 13.00 -21.57
CA LEU A 489 -28.40 13.32 -22.99
C LEU A 489 -29.54 12.74 -23.84
N ALA A 490 -30.75 12.62 -23.29
CA ALA A 490 -31.90 12.09 -24.02
C ALA A 490 -32.08 12.82 -25.37
N ARG A 491 -32.07 12.06 -26.48
CA ARG A 491 -32.14 12.56 -27.88
C ARG A 491 -30.86 13.18 -28.45
N ALA A 492 -29.69 12.94 -27.84
CA ALA A 492 -28.41 13.31 -28.45
C ALA A 492 -28.10 12.47 -29.70
N THR A 493 -27.15 12.96 -30.53
CA THR A 493 -26.67 12.21 -31.69
C THR A 493 -25.86 10.98 -31.26
N PRO A 494 -25.84 9.90 -32.06
CA PRO A 494 -25.03 8.72 -31.75
C PRO A 494 -23.55 9.02 -31.49
N GLY A 495 -22.96 9.97 -32.24
CA GLY A 495 -21.58 10.43 -32.01
C GLY A 495 -21.38 11.08 -30.63
N ARG A 496 -22.37 11.81 -30.11
CA ARG A 496 -22.30 12.37 -28.74
C ARG A 496 -22.36 11.29 -27.66
N TYR A 497 -23.13 10.23 -27.85
CA TYR A 497 -23.12 9.09 -26.92
C TYR A 497 -21.80 8.33 -26.96
N ALA A 498 -21.23 8.12 -28.15
CA ALA A 498 -19.89 7.56 -28.31
C ALA A 498 -18.84 8.37 -27.55
N MET A 499 -18.86 9.70 -27.72
CA MET A 499 -17.96 10.60 -27.00
C MET A 499 -18.22 10.57 -25.49
N ALA A 500 -19.48 10.56 -25.04
CA ALA A 500 -19.79 10.47 -23.62
C ALA A 500 -19.23 9.18 -22.98
N ALA A 501 -19.33 8.04 -23.69
CA ALA A 501 -18.79 6.76 -23.23
C ALA A 501 -17.24 6.80 -23.09
N LEU A 502 -16.54 7.67 -23.81
CA LEU A 502 -15.08 7.82 -23.73
C LEU A 502 -14.61 8.81 -22.66
N THR A 503 -15.49 9.66 -22.12
CA THR A 503 -15.07 10.92 -21.47
C THR A 503 -15.77 11.24 -20.16
N ARG A 504 -16.95 10.68 -19.91
CA ARG A 504 -17.70 10.93 -18.69
C ARG A 504 -17.20 10.07 -17.54
N HIS A 505 -16.89 10.71 -16.42
CA HIS A 505 -16.43 10.05 -15.20
C HIS A 505 -17.58 9.62 -14.27
N ASP A 506 -18.80 10.12 -14.50
CA ASP A 506 -19.98 9.82 -13.68
C ASP A 506 -20.71 8.53 -14.11
N LEU A 507 -20.33 7.96 -15.25
CA LEU A 507 -20.98 6.78 -15.82
C LEU A 507 -20.18 5.51 -15.49
N PRO A 508 -20.78 4.51 -14.81
CA PRO A 508 -20.06 3.33 -14.33
C PRO A 508 -19.47 2.45 -15.45
N GLY A 509 -20.07 2.47 -16.65
CA GLY A 509 -19.61 1.72 -17.82
C GLY A 509 -18.74 2.51 -18.78
N ALA A 510 -18.59 3.82 -18.56
CA ALA A 510 -17.75 4.65 -19.42
C ALA A 510 -16.27 4.39 -19.18
N LEU A 511 -15.47 4.61 -20.22
CA LEU A 511 -14.05 4.31 -20.24
C LEU A 511 -13.28 4.93 -19.06
N PRO A 512 -13.45 6.21 -18.68
CA PRO A 512 -12.71 6.79 -17.57
C PRO A 512 -12.97 6.09 -16.23
N GLN A 513 -14.22 5.73 -15.94
CA GLN A 513 -14.56 5.07 -14.69
C GLN A 513 -14.05 3.63 -14.65
N VAL A 514 -14.14 2.89 -15.78
CA VAL A 514 -13.62 1.52 -15.88
C VAL A 514 -12.09 1.50 -15.78
N VAL A 515 -11.39 2.43 -16.44
CA VAL A 515 -9.92 2.56 -16.36
C VAL A 515 -9.48 2.98 -14.96
N LYS A 516 -10.20 3.89 -14.31
CA LYS A 516 -9.96 4.26 -12.90
C LYS A 516 -10.09 3.05 -11.96
N ASN A 517 -11.09 2.20 -12.17
CA ASN A 517 -11.25 0.97 -11.38
C ASN A 517 -10.11 -0.03 -11.65
N ALA A 518 -9.69 -0.19 -12.92
CA ALA A 518 -8.51 -1.00 -13.27
C ALA A 518 -7.24 -0.47 -12.58
N ARG A 519 -7.04 0.85 -12.60
CA ARG A 519 -5.90 1.54 -11.99
C ARG A 519 -5.88 1.36 -10.47
N ALA A 520 -7.04 1.47 -9.82
CA ALA A 520 -7.20 1.24 -8.39
C ALA A 520 -6.85 -0.21 -8.02
N ALA A 521 -7.41 -1.19 -8.74
CA ALA A 521 -7.11 -2.60 -8.52
C ALA A 521 -5.62 -2.92 -8.72
N ALA A 522 -5.01 -2.41 -9.80
CA ALA A 522 -3.59 -2.58 -10.06
C ALA A 522 -2.68 -1.93 -9.00
N SER A 523 -3.13 -0.84 -8.35
CA SER A 523 -2.31 -0.10 -7.39
C SER A 523 -2.07 -0.86 -6.09
N VAL A 524 -3.00 -1.72 -5.69
CA VAL A 524 -2.85 -2.61 -4.53
C VAL A 524 -1.72 -3.62 -4.74
N ILE A 525 -1.48 -4.02 -5.99
CA ILE A 525 -0.57 -5.10 -6.40
C ILE A 525 0.57 -4.59 -7.29
N ARG A 526 0.95 -3.31 -7.14
CA ARG A 526 1.96 -2.64 -7.99
C ARG A 526 3.29 -3.41 -8.07
N ASP A 527 3.69 -4.05 -6.97
CA ASP A 527 4.91 -4.84 -6.84
C ASP A 527 4.93 -6.09 -7.74
N ARG A 528 3.79 -6.47 -8.34
CA ARG A 528 3.62 -7.65 -9.20
C ARG A 528 3.77 -7.36 -10.69
N PHE A 529 3.83 -6.09 -11.08
CA PHE A 529 3.98 -5.70 -12.48
C PHE A 529 5.41 -5.29 -12.79
N SER A 530 5.85 -5.56 -14.03
CA SER A 530 7.06 -4.93 -14.53
C SER A 530 6.86 -3.41 -14.61
N PRO A 531 7.95 -2.61 -14.53
CA PRO A 531 7.86 -1.16 -14.70
C PRO A 531 7.14 -0.74 -15.99
N ASP A 532 7.32 -1.50 -17.07
CA ASP A 532 6.69 -1.21 -18.37
C ASP A 532 5.20 -1.57 -18.40
N ALA A 533 4.80 -2.70 -17.80
CA ALA A 533 3.37 -3.03 -17.66
C ALA A 533 2.64 -1.98 -16.80
N TRP A 534 3.29 -1.51 -15.73
CA TRP A 534 2.76 -0.41 -14.93
C TRP A 534 2.66 0.89 -15.74
N ARG A 535 3.69 1.23 -16.52
CA ARG A 535 3.68 2.40 -17.39
C ARG A 535 2.54 2.36 -18.40
N ALA A 536 2.28 1.21 -19.03
CA ALA A 536 1.15 1.07 -19.95
C ALA A 536 -0.22 1.37 -19.29
N LEU A 537 -0.43 1.04 -18.01
CA LEU A 537 -1.65 1.42 -17.28
C LEU A 537 -1.72 2.93 -17.02
N VAL A 538 -0.59 3.56 -16.71
CA VAL A 538 -0.50 5.03 -16.53
C VAL A 538 -0.75 5.74 -17.85
N ASP A 539 -0.19 5.24 -18.95
CA ASP A 539 -0.39 5.80 -20.29
C ASP A 539 -1.85 5.66 -20.74
N LEU A 540 -2.53 4.56 -20.35
CA LEU A 540 -3.96 4.37 -20.62
C LEU A 540 -4.80 5.41 -19.89
N GLU A 541 -4.55 5.63 -18.60
CA GLU A 541 -5.24 6.66 -17.80
C GLU A 541 -5.00 8.06 -18.40
N ALA A 542 -3.76 8.40 -18.73
CA ALA A 542 -3.41 9.66 -19.38
C ALA A 542 -4.08 9.83 -20.76
N CYS A 543 -4.20 8.76 -21.55
CA CYS A 543 -4.90 8.76 -22.84
C CYS A 543 -6.39 9.06 -22.67
N VAL A 544 -7.01 8.58 -21.60
CA VAL A 544 -8.44 8.78 -21.32
C VAL A 544 -8.70 10.20 -20.80
N ASP A 545 -7.84 10.69 -19.91
CA ASP A 545 -7.95 12.03 -19.31
C ASP A 545 -7.46 13.16 -20.24
N ALA A 546 -6.85 12.82 -21.37
CA ALA A 546 -6.38 13.81 -22.34
C ALA A 546 -7.54 14.75 -22.77
N PRO A 547 -7.28 16.08 -22.88
CA PRO A 547 -8.29 17.03 -23.30
C PRO A 547 -8.81 16.74 -24.71
N ILE A 548 -10.03 17.17 -24.98
CA ILE A 548 -10.76 16.90 -26.23
C ILE A 548 -11.05 18.23 -26.91
N PRO A 549 -11.10 18.28 -28.25
CA PRO A 549 -11.55 19.47 -28.95
C PRO A 549 -12.91 19.96 -28.46
N THR A 550 -13.14 21.28 -28.50
CA THR A 550 -14.40 21.91 -28.07
C THR A 550 -15.63 21.41 -28.83
N SER A 551 -15.43 20.88 -30.03
CA SER A 551 -16.47 20.25 -30.85
C SER A 551 -15.91 18.93 -31.41
N PRO A 552 -15.99 17.84 -30.62
CA PRO A 552 -15.42 16.57 -31.03
C PRO A 552 -16.22 15.96 -32.18
N SER A 553 -15.49 15.46 -33.17
CA SER A 553 -16.01 14.70 -34.31
C SER A 553 -16.03 13.20 -34.03
N GLU A 554 -16.72 12.44 -34.88
CA GLU A 554 -16.66 10.97 -34.87
C GLU A 554 -15.23 10.44 -35.12
N ALA A 555 -14.41 11.18 -35.88
CA ALA A 555 -13.01 10.84 -36.12
C ALA A 555 -12.17 10.95 -34.84
N ASP A 556 -12.38 12.00 -34.04
CA ASP A 556 -11.70 12.16 -32.74
C ASP A 556 -12.05 11.01 -31.78
N ALA A 557 -13.33 10.60 -31.77
CA ALA A 557 -13.79 9.45 -30.99
C ALA A 557 -13.12 8.15 -31.45
N TYR A 558 -13.00 7.95 -32.77
CA TYR A 558 -12.33 6.79 -33.35
C TYR A 558 -10.85 6.74 -32.96
N GLU A 559 -10.11 7.84 -33.15
CA GLU A 559 -8.67 7.91 -32.86
C GLU A 559 -8.38 7.67 -31.37
N ARG A 560 -9.20 8.25 -30.48
CA ARG A 560 -9.09 8.02 -29.04
C ARG A 560 -9.36 6.56 -28.69
N ALA A 561 -10.42 5.98 -29.24
CA ALA A 561 -10.75 4.58 -28.98
C ALA A 561 -9.63 3.64 -29.46
N ASP A 562 -9.08 3.91 -30.65
CA ASP A 562 -8.02 3.11 -31.25
C ASP A 562 -6.69 3.23 -30.49
N SER A 563 -6.35 4.44 -30.01
CA SER A 563 -5.18 4.67 -29.16
C SER A 563 -5.27 3.92 -27.84
N ALA A 564 -6.42 3.97 -27.16
CA ALA A 564 -6.64 3.23 -25.93
C ALA A 564 -6.59 1.70 -26.14
N LEU A 565 -7.14 1.18 -27.25
CA LEU A 565 -7.05 -0.23 -27.61
C LEU A 565 -5.60 -0.70 -27.85
N ARG A 566 -4.76 0.13 -28.49
CA ARG A 566 -3.33 -0.16 -28.65
C ARG A 566 -2.62 -0.28 -27.30
N ILE A 567 -2.89 0.64 -26.37
CA ILE A 567 -2.28 0.63 -25.04
C ILE A 567 -2.73 -0.62 -24.24
N LEU A 568 -4.03 -0.96 -24.28
CA LEU A 568 -4.55 -2.20 -23.67
C LEU A 568 -3.89 -3.47 -24.24
N SER A 569 -3.65 -3.48 -25.55
CA SER A 569 -2.96 -4.58 -26.23
C SER A 569 -1.49 -4.66 -25.77
N ALA A 570 -0.81 -3.53 -25.64
CA ALA A 570 0.55 -3.46 -25.10
C ALA A 570 0.63 -3.97 -23.66
N PHE A 571 -0.29 -3.55 -22.78
CA PHE A 571 -0.39 -4.07 -21.42
C PHE A 571 -0.60 -5.59 -21.42
N SER A 572 -1.50 -6.09 -22.26
CA SER A 572 -1.80 -7.52 -22.38
C SER A 572 -0.59 -8.35 -22.81
N GLY A 573 0.17 -7.86 -23.79
CA GLY A 573 1.42 -8.48 -24.22
C GLY A 573 2.48 -8.48 -23.12
N LEU A 574 2.69 -7.34 -22.47
CA LEU A 574 3.64 -7.19 -21.36
C LEU A 574 3.28 -8.08 -20.16
N ALA A 575 2.00 -8.21 -19.82
CA ALA A 575 1.54 -9.10 -18.76
C ALA A 575 1.76 -10.57 -19.14
N SER A 576 1.53 -10.95 -20.40
CA SER A 576 1.76 -12.32 -20.88
C SER A 576 3.24 -12.71 -20.86
N GLU A 577 4.14 -11.80 -21.26
CA GLU A 577 5.58 -12.06 -21.36
C GLU A 577 6.31 -11.94 -20.02
N ASN A 578 5.97 -10.92 -19.20
CA ASN A 578 6.79 -10.56 -18.03
C ASN A 578 6.22 -11.04 -16.69
N MET A 579 4.97 -11.51 -16.62
CA MET A 579 4.43 -12.10 -15.40
C MET A 579 4.75 -13.60 -15.33
N ASN A 580 5.23 -14.05 -14.16
CA ASN A 580 5.38 -15.47 -13.92
C ASN A 580 4.03 -16.20 -13.99
N ARG A 581 4.00 -17.43 -14.51
CA ARG A 581 2.76 -18.21 -14.74
C ARG A 581 2.24 -18.92 -13.47
N LEU A 582 2.38 -18.23 -12.34
CA LEU A 582 1.96 -18.66 -11.01
C LEU A 582 0.50 -18.26 -10.75
N THR A 583 0.00 -18.53 -9.54
CA THR A 583 -1.42 -18.40 -9.21
C THR A 583 -1.98 -16.99 -9.49
N GLY A 584 -1.21 -15.93 -9.23
CA GLY A 584 -1.66 -14.56 -9.48
C GLY A 584 -1.98 -14.28 -10.96
N TRP A 585 -1.10 -14.70 -11.87
CA TRP A 585 -1.35 -14.58 -13.31
C TRP A 585 -2.61 -15.34 -13.75
N ARG A 586 -2.92 -16.48 -13.11
CA ARG A 586 -4.13 -17.25 -13.42
C ARG A 586 -5.39 -16.50 -13.05
N PHE A 587 -5.44 -15.84 -11.90
CA PHE A 587 -6.58 -15.01 -11.52
C PHE A 587 -6.80 -13.84 -12.49
N LEU A 588 -5.73 -13.16 -12.92
CA LEU A 588 -5.80 -12.14 -13.97
C LEU A 588 -6.41 -12.70 -15.26
N GLU A 589 -5.89 -13.82 -15.74
CA GLU A 589 -6.35 -14.46 -16.98
C GLU A 589 -7.79 -15.00 -16.89
N MET A 590 -8.21 -15.51 -15.73
CA MET A 590 -9.59 -15.95 -15.50
C MET A 590 -10.55 -14.76 -15.54
N GLY A 591 -10.24 -13.67 -14.84
CA GLY A 591 -11.05 -12.45 -14.86
C GLY A 591 -11.26 -11.93 -16.28
N ARG A 592 -10.17 -11.90 -17.07
CA ARG A 592 -10.25 -11.52 -18.49
C ARG A 592 -11.20 -12.44 -19.29
N ARG A 593 -11.02 -13.76 -19.17
CA ARG A 593 -11.82 -14.74 -19.92
C ARG A 593 -13.30 -14.68 -19.59
N ILE A 594 -13.64 -14.53 -18.31
CA ILE A 594 -15.03 -14.43 -17.87
C ILE A 594 -15.67 -13.16 -18.44
N GLU A 595 -15.04 -11.99 -18.27
CA GLU A 595 -15.61 -10.74 -18.76
C GLU A 595 -15.72 -10.73 -20.30
N ARG A 596 -14.70 -11.22 -21.01
CA ARG A 596 -14.75 -11.37 -22.47
C ARG A 596 -15.89 -12.26 -22.93
N SER A 597 -16.10 -13.39 -22.25
CA SER A 597 -17.18 -14.32 -22.57
C SER A 597 -18.54 -13.70 -22.32
N ILE A 598 -18.72 -12.94 -21.23
CA ILE A 598 -19.95 -12.19 -20.95
C ILE A 598 -20.22 -11.16 -22.04
N ALA A 599 -19.20 -10.39 -22.45
CA ALA A 599 -19.34 -9.42 -23.54
C ALA A 599 -19.74 -10.12 -24.85
N LEU A 600 -19.13 -11.27 -25.15
CA LEU A 600 -19.43 -12.06 -26.33
C LEU A 600 -20.88 -12.59 -26.33
N MET A 601 -21.38 -13.13 -25.21
CA MET A 601 -22.78 -13.58 -25.12
C MET A 601 -23.76 -12.43 -25.39
N ARG A 602 -23.47 -11.22 -24.89
CA ARG A 602 -24.26 -10.02 -25.17
C ARG A 602 -24.21 -9.59 -26.63
N PHE A 603 -23.04 -9.68 -27.27
CA PHE A 603 -22.90 -9.40 -28.69
C PHE A 603 -23.66 -10.39 -29.56
N VAL A 604 -23.49 -11.69 -29.30
CA VAL A 604 -24.18 -12.75 -30.05
C VAL A 604 -25.69 -12.65 -29.87
N ARG A 605 -26.17 -12.39 -28.65
CA ARG A 605 -27.60 -12.12 -28.38
C ARG A 605 -28.14 -10.95 -29.20
N THR A 606 -27.34 -9.91 -29.40
CA THR A 606 -27.79 -8.67 -30.06
C THR A 606 -27.71 -8.74 -31.58
N PHE A 607 -26.72 -9.46 -32.13
CA PHE A 607 -26.37 -9.44 -33.55
C PHE A 607 -26.46 -10.80 -34.25
N GLY A 608 -26.57 -11.90 -33.50
CA GLY A 608 -26.61 -13.27 -33.98
C GLY A 608 -28.02 -13.90 -33.98
N GLU A 609 -29.08 -13.13 -33.76
CA GLU A 609 -30.45 -13.63 -33.80
C GLU A 609 -30.90 -14.04 -35.22
N PRO A 610 -31.81 -15.03 -35.36
CA PRO A 610 -32.42 -15.33 -36.64
C PRO A 610 -33.14 -14.10 -37.20
N GLY A 611 -32.89 -13.76 -38.48
CA GLY A 611 -33.49 -12.57 -39.11
C GLY A 611 -32.89 -11.24 -38.68
N ALA A 612 -31.71 -11.22 -38.05
CA ALA A 612 -30.99 -10.00 -37.72
C ALA A 612 -30.82 -9.08 -38.96
N PRO A 613 -30.82 -7.74 -38.76
CA PRO A 613 -30.70 -6.80 -39.86
C PRO A 613 -29.40 -7.02 -40.66
N GLN A 614 -29.43 -6.66 -41.95
CA GLN A 614 -28.26 -6.76 -42.83
C GLN A 614 -27.04 -6.06 -42.19
N GLY A 615 -25.89 -6.73 -42.19
CA GLY A 615 -24.65 -6.23 -41.56
C GLY A 615 -24.51 -6.55 -40.07
N ALA A 616 -25.53 -7.10 -39.39
CA ALA A 616 -25.43 -7.49 -37.98
C ALA A 616 -24.34 -8.53 -37.73
N LEU A 617 -24.27 -9.58 -38.56
CA LEU A 617 -23.24 -10.60 -38.46
C LEU A 617 -21.83 -10.04 -38.71
N ASN A 618 -21.70 -9.06 -39.59
CA ASN A 618 -20.44 -8.35 -39.81
C ASN A 618 -20.01 -7.53 -38.58
N ALA A 619 -20.97 -6.86 -37.92
CA ALA A 619 -20.75 -6.17 -36.65
C ALA A 619 -20.35 -7.14 -35.54
N LEU A 620 -20.99 -8.31 -35.46
CA LEU A 620 -20.60 -9.37 -34.52
C LEU A 620 -19.15 -9.83 -34.74
N LEU A 621 -18.77 -10.11 -35.99
CA LEU A 621 -17.40 -10.47 -36.34
C LEU A 621 -16.40 -9.34 -36.00
N GLN A 622 -16.79 -8.07 -36.14
CA GLN A 622 -15.96 -6.91 -35.77
C GLN A 622 -15.72 -6.86 -34.26
N LEU A 623 -16.79 -7.01 -33.47
CA LEU A 623 -16.74 -6.96 -32.02
C LEU A 623 -15.99 -8.16 -31.43
N ALA A 624 -16.12 -9.34 -32.05
CA ALA A 624 -15.39 -10.56 -31.71
C ALA A 624 -13.98 -10.65 -32.31
N ASP A 625 -13.49 -9.61 -33.01
CA ASP A 625 -12.15 -9.57 -33.63
C ASP A 625 -11.88 -10.70 -34.63
N SER A 626 -12.92 -11.23 -35.28
CA SER A 626 -12.87 -12.45 -36.09
C SER A 626 -13.13 -12.21 -37.59
N GLN A 627 -13.18 -10.95 -38.04
CA GLN A 627 -13.45 -10.61 -39.45
C GLN A 627 -12.42 -11.17 -40.43
N ILE A 628 -11.12 -11.07 -40.11
CA ILE A 628 -10.04 -11.56 -40.98
C ILE A 628 -10.12 -13.09 -41.10
N THR A 629 -10.28 -13.78 -39.96
CA THR A 629 -10.41 -15.24 -39.90
C THR A 629 -11.65 -15.74 -40.64
N TYR A 630 -12.77 -15.02 -40.55
CA TYR A 630 -13.98 -15.39 -41.29
C TYR A 630 -13.75 -15.24 -42.80
N ARG A 631 -13.21 -14.09 -43.24
CA ARG A 631 -12.96 -13.82 -44.67
C ARG A 631 -11.93 -14.75 -45.30
N SER A 632 -11.00 -15.31 -44.53
CA SER A 632 -10.05 -16.29 -45.05
C SER A 632 -10.67 -17.68 -45.25
N ARG A 633 -11.69 -18.05 -44.46
CA ARG A 633 -12.39 -19.34 -44.55
C ARG A 633 -13.62 -19.32 -45.45
N TYR A 634 -14.31 -18.19 -45.51
CA TYR A 634 -15.58 -18.03 -46.21
C TYR A 634 -15.47 -16.87 -47.20
N VAL A 635 -15.66 -17.18 -48.49
CA VAL A 635 -15.46 -16.25 -49.62
C VAL A 635 -16.70 -15.37 -49.89
N MET A 636 -17.84 -15.68 -49.28
CA MET A 636 -19.17 -15.11 -49.57
C MET A 636 -19.80 -14.39 -48.36
N MET A 637 -21.00 -13.83 -48.56
CA MET A 637 -21.84 -13.13 -47.59
C MET A 637 -21.87 -13.78 -46.21
N GLU A 638 -21.93 -12.98 -45.14
CA GLU A 638 -21.98 -13.46 -43.77
C GLU A 638 -23.23 -14.32 -43.53
N ALA A 639 -23.02 -15.58 -43.14
CA ALA A 639 -24.09 -16.52 -42.81
C ALA A 639 -24.07 -16.84 -41.32
N ARG A 640 -25.26 -16.93 -40.69
CA ARG A 640 -25.40 -17.09 -39.25
C ARG A 640 -24.64 -18.30 -38.70
N GLY A 641 -24.89 -19.49 -39.25
CA GLY A 641 -24.24 -20.74 -38.82
C GLY A 641 -22.71 -20.62 -38.80
N PRO A 642 -22.04 -20.31 -39.93
CA PRO A 642 -20.60 -20.10 -39.98
C PRO A 642 -20.05 -19.02 -39.03
N VAL A 643 -20.80 -17.93 -38.81
CA VAL A 643 -20.39 -16.88 -37.86
C VAL A 643 -20.48 -17.36 -36.42
N LEU A 644 -21.58 -18.03 -36.06
CA LEU A 644 -21.77 -18.59 -34.71
C LEU A 644 -20.77 -19.70 -34.43
N ASP A 645 -20.50 -20.58 -35.40
CA ASP A 645 -19.45 -21.59 -35.29
C ASP A 645 -18.08 -20.97 -34.96
N LEU A 646 -17.69 -19.94 -35.72
CA LEU A 646 -16.40 -19.26 -35.53
C LEU A 646 -16.28 -18.54 -34.17
N VAL A 647 -17.35 -17.90 -33.70
CA VAL A 647 -17.29 -17.10 -32.46
C VAL A 647 -17.65 -17.90 -31.20
N LEU A 648 -18.40 -19.01 -31.31
CA LEU A 648 -18.81 -19.82 -30.16
C LEU A 648 -18.03 -21.13 -30.06
N LEU A 649 -17.87 -21.86 -31.17
CA LEU A 649 -17.48 -23.27 -31.16
C LEU A 649 -16.03 -23.54 -31.60
N ASP A 650 -15.42 -22.65 -32.38
CA ASP A 650 -14.05 -22.85 -32.90
C ASP A 650 -13.00 -22.91 -31.76
N PRO A 651 -12.40 -24.08 -31.48
CA PRO A 651 -11.47 -24.23 -30.37
C PRO A 651 -10.10 -23.59 -30.63
N ASP A 652 -9.78 -23.21 -31.87
CA ASP A 652 -8.49 -22.62 -32.25
C ASP A 652 -8.56 -21.09 -32.37
N ASN A 653 -9.76 -20.50 -32.29
CA ASN A 653 -9.94 -19.06 -32.27
C ASN A 653 -9.77 -18.51 -30.84
N PRO A 654 -8.74 -17.70 -30.53
CA PRO A 654 -8.49 -17.20 -29.17
C PRO A 654 -9.56 -16.26 -28.62
N ARG A 655 -10.53 -15.85 -29.45
CA ARG A 655 -11.67 -15.02 -29.09
C ARG A 655 -12.96 -15.82 -28.95
N SER A 656 -13.00 -17.08 -29.39
CA SER A 656 -14.21 -17.89 -29.31
C SER A 656 -14.56 -18.22 -27.87
N PHE A 657 -15.85 -18.52 -27.65
CA PHE A 657 -16.33 -18.96 -26.34
C PHE A 657 -15.73 -20.32 -25.94
N ALA A 658 -15.71 -21.31 -26.84
CA ALA A 658 -15.08 -22.61 -26.61
C ALA A 658 -13.61 -22.49 -26.17
N PHE A 659 -12.81 -21.63 -26.82
CA PHE A 659 -11.44 -21.38 -26.39
C PHE A 659 -11.40 -20.76 -24.99
N GLN A 660 -12.24 -19.75 -24.69
CA GLN A 660 -12.25 -19.14 -23.35
C GLN A 660 -12.55 -20.18 -22.27
N VAL A 661 -13.59 -21.00 -22.47
CA VAL A 661 -14.03 -22.03 -21.51
C VAL A 661 -12.94 -23.08 -21.29
N ALA A 662 -12.31 -23.58 -22.36
CA ALA A 662 -11.21 -24.53 -22.25
C ALA A 662 -10.03 -23.98 -21.44
N ARG A 663 -9.71 -22.69 -21.62
CA ARG A 663 -8.65 -22.03 -20.84
C ARG A 663 -9.08 -21.80 -19.39
N MET A 664 -10.33 -21.42 -19.13
CA MET A 664 -10.87 -21.29 -17.76
C MET A 664 -10.74 -22.62 -17.00
N ALA A 665 -11.12 -23.74 -17.62
CA ALA A 665 -10.95 -25.08 -17.04
C ALA A 665 -9.48 -25.39 -16.68
N ALA A 666 -8.56 -25.07 -17.60
CA ALA A 666 -7.13 -25.28 -17.39
C ALA A 666 -6.55 -24.42 -16.26
N HIS A 667 -7.08 -23.21 -16.04
CA HIS A 667 -6.69 -22.36 -14.92
C HIS A 667 -7.20 -22.89 -13.58
N LEU A 668 -8.49 -23.24 -13.49
CA LEU A 668 -9.11 -23.76 -12.27
C LEU A 668 -8.42 -25.03 -11.76
N LYS A 669 -8.13 -25.98 -12.66
CA LYS A 669 -7.54 -27.30 -12.34
C LYS A 669 -6.24 -27.23 -11.52
N VAL A 670 -5.49 -26.13 -11.62
CA VAL A 670 -4.17 -25.95 -10.99
C VAL A 670 -4.15 -24.90 -9.88
N LEU A 671 -5.32 -24.34 -9.51
CA LEU A 671 -5.41 -23.45 -8.36
C LEU A 671 -5.20 -24.25 -7.06
N PRO A 672 -4.62 -23.61 -6.02
CA PRO A 672 -4.37 -24.27 -4.74
C PRO A 672 -5.68 -24.45 -3.94
N GLY A 673 -5.69 -25.34 -2.95
CA GLY A 673 -6.87 -25.56 -2.09
C GLY A 673 -7.79 -26.68 -2.58
N ARG A 674 -7.40 -27.39 -3.64
CA ARG A 674 -8.08 -28.60 -4.11
C ARG A 674 -7.65 -29.82 -3.30
N ASP A 675 -8.62 -30.50 -2.70
CA ASP A 675 -8.46 -31.87 -2.21
C ASP A 675 -8.75 -32.85 -3.36
N PRO A 676 -7.81 -33.74 -3.75
CA PRO A 676 -8.05 -34.73 -4.79
C PRO A 676 -9.11 -35.79 -4.41
N ASP A 677 -9.41 -35.97 -3.11
CA ASP A 677 -10.36 -36.96 -2.62
C ASP A 677 -11.79 -36.39 -2.52
N GLU A 678 -11.97 -35.08 -2.68
CA GLU A 678 -13.29 -34.42 -2.70
C GLU A 678 -13.86 -34.26 -4.13
N PRO A 679 -15.19 -34.18 -4.28
CA PRO A 679 -15.82 -33.84 -5.55
C PRO A 679 -15.31 -32.49 -6.09
N PRO A 680 -15.22 -32.31 -7.43
CA PRO A 680 -14.78 -31.04 -8.00
C PRO A 680 -15.60 -29.86 -7.46
N PRO A 681 -14.94 -28.72 -7.14
CA PRO A 681 -15.60 -27.50 -6.70
C PRO A 681 -16.69 -27.07 -7.68
N PHE A 682 -17.71 -26.36 -7.19
CA PHE A 682 -18.84 -25.97 -8.03
C PHE A 682 -18.41 -25.12 -9.24
N SER A 683 -17.39 -24.27 -9.09
CA SER A 683 -16.77 -23.53 -10.19
C SER A 683 -16.24 -24.43 -11.31
N GLU A 684 -15.59 -25.55 -10.99
CA GLU A 684 -15.13 -26.52 -12.00
C GLU A 684 -16.31 -27.24 -12.67
N ARG A 685 -17.38 -27.55 -11.92
CA ARG A 685 -18.58 -28.19 -12.46
C ARG A 685 -19.32 -27.30 -13.45
N ILE A 686 -19.43 -26.00 -13.17
CA ILE A 686 -20.02 -25.01 -14.08
C ILE A 686 -19.25 -25.00 -15.42
N VAL A 687 -17.92 -24.89 -15.35
CA VAL A 687 -17.09 -24.86 -16.56
C VAL A 687 -17.14 -26.20 -17.31
N ALA A 688 -17.11 -27.33 -16.61
CA ALA A 688 -17.21 -28.65 -17.23
C ALA A 688 -18.54 -28.86 -17.96
N ARG A 689 -19.66 -28.36 -17.39
CA ARG A 689 -20.97 -28.35 -18.05
C ARG A 689 -20.92 -27.53 -19.34
N MET A 690 -20.44 -26.28 -19.28
CA MET A 690 -20.28 -25.45 -20.48
C MET A 690 -19.44 -26.15 -21.56
N GLN A 691 -18.34 -26.83 -21.19
CA GLN A 691 -17.53 -27.57 -22.17
C GLN A 691 -18.31 -28.71 -22.82
N ALA A 692 -19.10 -29.46 -22.04
CA ALA A 692 -19.93 -30.54 -22.55
C ALA A 692 -21.01 -30.00 -23.52
N ASP A 693 -21.70 -28.94 -23.12
CA ASP A 693 -22.76 -28.31 -23.92
C ASP A 693 -22.19 -27.79 -25.25
N LEU A 694 -21.04 -27.11 -25.23
CA LEU A 694 -20.38 -26.62 -26.45
C LEU A 694 -19.88 -27.75 -27.36
N THR A 695 -19.43 -28.86 -26.79
CA THR A 695 -18.97 -30.01 -27.58
C THR A 695 -20.14 -30.71 -28.29
N ALA A 696 -21.32 -30.70 -27.68
CA ALA A 696 -22.54 -31.31 -28.21
C ALA A 696 -23.34 -30.38 -29.14
N ALA A 697 -23.11 -29.06 -29.07
CA ALA A 697 -23.89 -28.07 -29.82
C ALA A 697 -23.54 -28.02 -31.31
N HIS A 698 -24.53 -27.61 -32.11
CA HIS A 698 -24.32 -27.16 -33.49
C HIS A 698 -24.58 -25.67 -33.57
N ALA A 699 -23.89 -24.96 -34.47
CA ALA A 699 -24.03 -23.50 -34.58
C ALA A 699 -25.49 -23.04 -34.78
N ASP A 700 -26.29 -23.84 -35.48
CA ASP A 700 -27.70 -23.55 -35.75
C ASP A 700 -28.64 -23.87 -34.58
N SER A 701 -28.20 -24.66 -33.59
CA SER A 701 -29.04 -25.04 -32.44
C SER A 701 -29.15 -23.96 -31.38
N PHE A 702 -28.25 -22.95 -31.39
CA PHE A 702 -28.26 -21.88 -30.40
C PHE A 702 -29.43 -20.93 -30.58
N ASP A 703 -30.15 -20.66 -29.50
CA ASP A 703 -31.19 -19.64 -29.41
C ASP A 703 -30.87 -18.54 -28.36
N LEU A 704 -31.84 -17.65 -28.14
CA LEU A 704 -31.70 -16.55 -27.19
C LEU A 704 -31.55 -17.04 -25.74
N ALA A 705 -32.29 -18.08 -25.36
CA ALA A 705 -32.30 -18.61 -24.01
C ALA A 705 -30.94 -19.26 -23.68
N ASP A 706 -30.31 -19.91 -24.66
CA ASP A 706 -28.97 -20.47 -24.50
C ASP A 706 -27.93 -19.38 -24.16
N PHE A 707 -27.95 -18.24 -24.86
CA PHE A 707 -27.00 -17.15 -24.58
C PHE A 707 -27.22 -16.52 -23.20
N GLU A 708 -28.46 -16.41 -22.75
CA GLU A 708 -28.80 -15.88 -21.42
C GLU A 708 -28.41 -16.85 -20.30
N ALA A 709 -28.59 -18.17 -20.53
CA ALA A 709 -28.14 -19.21 -19.62
C ALA A 709 -26.61 -19.22 -19.49
N LEU A 710 -25.88 -19.17 -20.61
CA LEU A 710 -24.42 -19.11 -20.62
C LEU A 710 -23.89 -17.82 -19.97
N GLU A 711 -24.52 -16.66 -20.22
CA GLU A 711 -24.17 -15.41 -19.53
C GLU A 711 -24.37 -15.55 -18.01
N SER A 712 -25.50 -16.13 -17.58
CA SER A 712 -25.82 -16.33 -16.16
C SER A 712 -24.82 -17.27 -15.48
N ASP A 713 -24.44 -18.36 -16.14
CA ASP A 713 -23.45 -19.30 -15.64
C ASP A 713 -22.06 -18.66 -15.49
N LEU A 714 -21.67 -17.75 -16.39
CA LEU A 714 -20.42 -16.99 -16.28
C LEU A 714 -20.43 -16.00 -15.10
N MET A 715 -21.59 -15.39 -14.82
CA MET A 715 -21.76 -14.56 -13.62
C MET A 715 -21.64 -15.41 -12.36
N LEU A 716 -22.34 -16.54 -12.30
CA LEU A 716 -22.27 -17.48 -11.19
C LEU A 716 -20.85 -18.00 -10.96
N LEU A 717 -20.11 -18.34 -12.03
CA LEU A 717 -18.72 -18.74 -11.95
C LEU A 717 -17.84 -17.66 -11.29
N SER A 718 -18.08 -16.39 -11.60
CA SER A 718 -17.35 -15.28 -10.99
C SER A 718 -17.61 -15.18 -9.49
N ASP A 719 -18.86 -15.33 -9.08
CA ASP A 719 -19.27 -15.25 -7.68
C ASP A 719 -18.67 -16.42 -6.89
N GLU A 720 -18.70 -17.63 -7.45
CA GLU A 720 -18.10 -18.82 -6.87
C GLU A 720 -16.57 -18.72 -6.70
N ILE A 721 -15.86 -18.19 -7.70
CA ILE A 721 -14.42 -17.93 -7.59
C ILE A 721 -14.16 -16.94 -6.45
N SER A 722 -14.98 -15.90 -6.35
CA SER A 722 -14.83 -14.86 -5.33
C SER A 722 -15.09 -15.39 -3.92
N ALA A 723 -16.17 -16.15 -3.75
CA ALA A 723 -16.52 -16.80 -2.50
C ALA A 723 -15.49 -17.86 -2.08
N HIS A 724 -14.95 -18.64 -3.01
CA HIS A 724 -14.02 -19.70 -2.63
C HIS A 724 -12.61 -19.20 -2.30
N TYR A 725 -12.08 -18.25 -3.10
CA TYR A 725 -10.67 -17.86 -3.02
C TYR A 725 -10.41 -16.53 -2.31
N PHE A 726 -11.37 -15.60 -2.35
CA PHE A 726 -11.16 -14.22 -1.88
C PHE A 726 -11.84 -13.98 -0.54
N ILE A 727 -13.11 -14.37 -0.45
CA ILE A 727 -13.93 -14.24 0.74
C ILE A 727 -13.89 -15.58 1.47
N GLN A 728 -12.90 -15.81 2.33
CA GLN A 728 -12.94 -16.99 3.21
C GLN A 728 -14.06 -16.82 4.25
N GLU A 729 -15.32 -17.00 3.82
CA GLU A 729 -16.39 -17.40 4.72
C GLU A 729 -15.94 -18.71 5.34
N THR A 730 -15.76 -18.68 6.65
CA THR A 730 -15.66 -19.90 7.43
C THR A 730 -16.84 -20.76 7.05
N ALA A 731 -16.58 -21.99 6.58
CA ALA A 731 -17.46 -23.09 6.92
C ALA A 731 -17.72 -22.95 8.41
N VAL A 732 -18.94 -22.53 8.75
CA VAL A 732 -19.40 -22.48 10.12
C VAL A 732 -19.38 -23.95 10.53
N ASP A 733 -18.33 -24.38 11.21
CA ASP A 733 -18.42 -25.54 12.07
C ASP A 733 -19.60 -25.23 12.98
N SER A 734 -20.72 -25.89 12.68
CA SER A 734 -21.96 -25.78 13.42
C SER A 734 -21.63 -25.80 14.90
N TRP A 735 -21.86 -24.69 15.59
CA TRP A 735 -21.85 -24.66 17.05
C TRP A 735 -22.75 -25.80 17.55
N PRO A 736 -22.20 -26.82 18.23
CA PRO A 736 -23.03 -27.85 18.83
C PRO A 736 -23.59 -27.25 20.13
N GLY A 737 -24.66 -26.46 20.02
CA GLY A 737 -25.24 -25.83 21.20
C GLY A 737 -26.23 -24.74 20.88
N GLN A 738 -27.44 -25.13 20.48
CA GLN A 738 -28.67 -24.55 21.01
C GLN A 738 -29.83 -25.50 20.69
N LEU A 739 -30.20 -26.28 21.71
CA LEU A 739 -31.56 -26.77 21.94
C LEU A 739 -32.49 -25.59 22.25
#